data_AF-A0A499V098-F1
#
_entry.id   AF-A0A499V098-F1
#
_cell.length_a   1.000
_cell.length_b   1.000
_cell.length_c   1.000
_cell.angle_alpha   90.00
_cell.angle_beta   90.00
_cell.angle_gamma   90.00
#
_symmetry.space_group_name_H-M   'P 1'
#
loop_
_entity.id
_entity.type
_entity.pdbx_description
1 polymer ?
#
loop_
_entity_poly.entity_id
_entity_poly.type
_entity_poly.pdbx_seq_one_letter_code
_entity_poly.pdbx_strand_id
1 'polypeptide(L)'
;MDGRRYQLAWQPLNGLSAGDLSGSTWLFAAPEGDEWAGTVRTALAGRGAHLIPLTVGADADRASLTDELTRVAGEAGSLDGVLSLLATDEIASPEHPALSQGFAQSVALAQALGDAGVDAPLWCATRGAAATGRSDDAPLSAVQNQVWGLGRALALEHARRWGGLIDLPAAVDERAAGRIAAVLSQGADAADGQEDQVAVRATGVFTARLAHARSGVGRPWSPRGTVLITGGTGALGGHVARWLAGAGAEHLVLTSRRGADAPGATALKAELEELGARVTLAVCDVADRDALAALLAEHTFTSVFHAAGVEQFAPFDELTPADFARTMAAKAHGAAHLDELLGDRELDAFVLFSSIAGVWGSGLQTAYAAGNAFLDGLAARRRARGLTATAIAWGPWADGGMVTDADEAHLRRRGVVTLPAALAVTAVQRALDCDDTAVVVADIDWERFIGPFTFGRPSALLSELPEVRRAGAVTAAVTAAPADVGATPLAARLAGLPEAERTHTLIDLVRAHVAAVLGHSSAAEVEPDRAFKALGFDSLTAVELRNKVNTATGLALSPTLVFDYPNATALARFLQSELLGSQAVVEQEQHAAADDEPIAIVAMSCHLPGGVDSPEALWDLVTSGGDAISEFPSNRGWDVEALYDPDPDRPGKTYARDGGFLYGATDFDAGFFGISPREALAMDPQQRLMLETSWEAFERAGIAPAQLRGSRTGVFVGMAYQGYGADVRRTPEGVEGHRLVGGASSVVSGRVAYTFGLEGPAVTIDTACSSSLVALHLAMQSLRNGECTMALAGGVTVMAGPSVFVEFSRQRGLSPDGRCRAFGADADGTGWAEGVGMLLVERLSDARRNGHQVLAVVRGSAVNQDGASNGLTAPNGPAQQRVIHQSLASAGLAPRDVDAVEAHGTGTRLGDPIEAQALLATYGQGRDGDRPLWLGSLKSNIGHTQAAAGVAGVIKMVMAMRHGILPRTLHADEPTPHVDWSAGDVRLLTEAVDWPESDRPRRAAISSFGVSGTNAHTIIEQAPATAELPPTPDSGALVPWVLSGKGEPALRAQAARLADHLDANDGWTASDIGLSLASRETFEDRAVLLAQTGLGQAPASPHRPRRRSTGGERDAGTSPLRGQGRFSVLGSGFAADRYGA
;
A
#
# COMPACT_ATOMS: atom_id res chain seq x y z
N MET A 1 19.63 3.26 -41.47
CA MET A 1 18.21 3.39 -41.80
C MET A 1 17.61 2.09 -42.32
N ASP A 2 18.20 1.43 -43.33
CA ASP A 2 17.58 0.25 -43.96
C ASP A 2 17.34 -0.92 -43.00
N GLY A 3 18.25 -1.21 -42.06
CA GLY A 3 18.07 -2.26 -41.05
C GLY A 3 17.15 -1.92 -39.87
N ARG A 4 16.45 -0.78 -39.89
CA ARG A 4 15.55 -0.29 -38.82
C ARG A 4 14.13 -0.02 -39.32
N ARG A 5 13.86 -0.30 -40.61
CA ARG A 5 12.57 -0.09 -41.24
C ARG A 5 11.93 -1.44 -41.53
N TYR A 6 10.73 -1.64 -41.03
CA TYR A 6 9.95 -2.86 -41.22
C TYR A 6 8.58 -2.53 -41.81
N GLN A 7 7.91 -3.55 -42.33
CA GLN A 7 6.55 -3.48 -42.84
C GLN A 7 5.79 -4.73 -42.41
N LEU A 8 4.51 -4.55 -42.11
CA LEU A 8 3.59 -5.66 -41.91
C LEU A 8 3.18 -6.20 -43.28
N ALA A 9 3.53 -7.44 -43.58
CA ALA A 9 3.22 -8.12 -44.83
C ALA A 9 2.22 -9.26 -44.59
N TRP A 10 1.23 -9.37 -45.47
CA TRP A 10 0.27 -10.48 -45.48
C TRP A 10 0.71 -11.52 -46.49
N GLN A 11 0.92 -12.76 -46.04
CA GLN A 11 1.39 -13.86 -46.88
C GLN A 11 0.36 -14.99 -46.94
N PRO A 12 0.18 -15.67 -48.10
CA PRO A 12 -0.72 -16.82 -48.18
C PRO A 12 -0.25 -17.97 -47.27
N LEU A 13 -1.15 -18.45 -46.41
CA LEU A 13 -0.93 -19.62 -45.56
C LEU A 13 -1.25 -20.90 -46.35
N ASN A 14 -0.20 -21.67 -46.64
CA ASN A 14 -0.31 -22.94 -47.36
C ASN A 14 -0.35 -24.11 -46.36
N GLY A 15 -1.02 -25.21 -46.73
CA GLY A 15 -0.99 -26.44 -45.92
C GLY A 15 -2.04 -26.55 -44.80
N LEU A 16 -2.92 -25.56 -44.63
CA LEU A 16 -4.12 -25.70 -43.81
C LEU A 16 -4.98 -26.86 -44.34
N SER A 17 -5.05 -27.95 -43.58
CA SER A 17 -5.99 -29.05 -43.85
C SER A 17 -7.42 -28.55 -43.69
N ALA A 18 -8.37 -29.14 -44.42
CA ALA A 18 -9.78 -28.86 -44.23
C ALA A 18 -10.21 -29.34 -42.83
N GLY A 19 -10.14 -28.43 -41.84
CA GLY A 19 -10.64 -28.67 -40.49
C GLY A 19 -12.16 -28.73 -40.47
N ASP A 20 -12.70 -29.61 -39.64
CA ASP A 20 -14.04 -29.45 -39.10
C ASP A 20 -13.92 -29.11 -37.62
N LEU A 21 -15.00 -28.56 -37.05
CA LEU A 21 -15.09 -28.25 -35.62
C LEU A 21 -15.92 -29.34 -34.91
N SER A 22 -15.99 -30.54 -35.49
CA SER A 22 -16.86 -31.61 -35.02
C SER A 22 -16.51 -32.02 -33.60
N GLY A 23 -17.49 -31.93 -32.70
CA GLY A 23 -17.32 -32.28 -31.30
C GLY A 23 -16.64 -31.21 -30.44
N SER A 24 -16.37 -30.02 -31.00
CA SER A 24 -15.89 -28.86 -30.22
C SER A 24 -17.04 -27.95 -29.81
N THR A 25 -16.98 -27.44 -28.58
CA THR A 25 -17.94 -26.51 -27.99
C THR A 25 -17.32 -25.12 -27.90
N TRP A 26 -17.96 -24.15 -28.53
CA TRP A 26 -17.47 -22.78 -28.59
C TRP A 26 -18.50 -21.81 -28.05
N LEU A 27 -18.02 -20.84 -27.28
CA LEU A 27 -18.81 -19.66 -26.97
C LEU A 27 -18.78 -18.71 -28.16
N PHE A 28 -19.95 -18.27 -28.63
CA PHE A 28 -20.10 -17.39 -29.78
C PHE A 28 -20.68 -16.05 -29.33
N ALA A 29 -19.81 -15.04 -29.13
CA ALA A 29 -20.20 -13.72 -28.68
C ALA A 29 -20.48 -12.80 -29.88
N ALA A 30 -21.66 -12.19 -29.94
CA ALA A 30 -22.04 -11.29 -31.03
C ALA A 30 -22.94 -10.14 -30.54
N PRO A 31 -22.92 -8.97 -31.22
CA PRO A 31 -23.83 -7.88 -30.91
C PRO A 31 -25.29 -8.30 -31.12
N GLU A 32 -26.19 -7.75 -30.32
CA GLU A 32 -27.62 -7.98 -30.47
C GLU A 32 -28.12 -7.52 -31.86
N GLY A 33 -28.82 -8.43 -32.57
CA GLY A 33 -29.42 -8.12 -33.87
C GLY A 33 -28.48 -8.14 -35.09
N ASP A 34 -27.21 -8.56 -34.95
CA ASP A 34 -26.27 -8.65 -36.08
C ASP A 34 -26.59 -9.86 -36.99
N GLU A 35 -27.25 -9.60 -38.13
CA GLU A 35 -27.58 -10.61 -39.15
C GLU A 35 -26.34 -11.27 -39.78
N TRP A 36 -25.22 -10.53 -39.89
CA TRP A 36 -23.99 -11.06 -40.45
C TRP A 36 -23.35 -12.05 -39.49
N ALA A 37 -23.29 -11.72 -38.19
CA ALA A 37 -22.86 -12.65 -37.15
C ALA A 37 -23.74 -13.91 -37.12
N GLY A 38 -25.05 -13.77 -37.34
CA GLY A 38 -25.97 -14.88 -37.52
C GLY A 38 -25.58 -15.81 -38.68
N THR A 39 -25.15 -15.24 -39.82
CA THR A 39 -24.67 -16.00 -40.98
C THR A 39 -23.37 -16.76 -40.66
N VAL A 40 -22.43 -16.14 -39.95
CA VAL A 40 -21.18 -16.80 -39.50
C VAL A 40 -21.51 -17.97 -38.57
N ARG A 41 -22.41 -17.76 -37.61
CA ARG A 41 -22.86 -18.80 -36.67
C ARG A 41 -23.46 -20.01 -37.40
N THR A 42 -24.39 -19.78 -38.33
CA THR A 42 -24.99 -20.86 -39.13
C THR A 42 -23.95 -21.60 -39.96
N ALA A 43 -23.02 -20.87 -40.58
CA ALA A 43 -21.97 -21.47 -41.40
C ALA A 43 -21.03 -22.36 -40.57
N LEU A 44 -20.62 -21.93 -39.36
CA LEU A 44 -19.76 -22.71 -38.47
C LEU A 44 -20.49 -23.89 -37.81
N ALA A 45 -21.77 -23.75 -37.46
CA ALA A 45 -22.59 -24.88 -37.02
C ALA A 45 -22.70 -25.96 -38.12
N GLY A 46 -22.80 -25.56 -39.39
CA GLY A 46 -22.72 -26.46 -40.55
C GLY A 46 -21.38 -27.18 -40.72
N ARG A 47 -20.33 -26.77 -39.98
CA ARG A 47 -19.01 -27.40 -39.92
C ARG A 47 -18.79 -28.23 -38.64
N GLY A 48 -19.86 -28.53 -37.89
CA GLY A 48 -19.83 -29.42 -36.74
C GLY A 48 -19.58 -28.76 -35.38
N ALA A 49 -19.44 -27.43 -35.31
CA ALA A 49 -19.24 -26.71 -34.06
C ALA A 49 -20.54 -26.66 -33.22
N HIS A 50 -20.44 -26.98 -31.94
CA HIS A 50 -21.50 -26.70 -30.97
C HIS A 50 -21.35 -25.27 -30.44
N LEU A 51 -22.10 -24.33 -31.03
CA LEU A 51 -22.00 -22.90 -30.71
C LEU A 51 -23.00 -22.50 -29.64
N ILE A 52 -22.51 -22.07 -28.48
CA ILE A 52 -23.33 -21.50 -27.42
C ILE A 52 -23.41 -19.99 -27.65
N PRO A 53 -24.59 -19.44 -27.96
CA PRO A 53 -24.72 -18.02 -28.27
C PRO A 53 -24.60 -17.18 -26.98
N LEU A 54 -23.76 -16.16 -27.03
CA LEU A 54 -23.71 -15.06 -26.08
C LEU A 54 -24.11 -13.78 -26.82
N THR A 55 -25.37 -13.37 -26.68
CA THR A 55 -25.85 -12.12 -27.26
C THR A 55 -25.49 -10.97 -26.34
N VAL A 56 -24.73 -10.01 -26.82
CA VAL A 56 -24.26 -8.87 -26.03
C VAL A 56 -25.10 -7.64 -26.38
N GLY A 57 -25.91 -7.19 -25.43
CA GLY A 57 -26.75 -6.00 -25.57
C GLY A 57 -25.97 -4.69 -25.39
N ALA A 58 -26.58 -3.57 -25.77
CA ALA A 58 -25.93 -2.24 -25.74
C ALA A 58 -25.51 -1.78 -24.32
N ASP A 59 -26.18 -2.28 -23.28
CA ASP A 59 -25.93 -1.97 -21.87
C ASP A 59 -25.07 -3.04 -21.16
N ALA A 60 -24.53 -4.01 -21.91
CA ALA A 60 -23.71 -5.07 -21.34
C ALA A 60 -22.36 -4.52 -20.84
N ASP A 61 -22.11 -4.73 -19.56
CA ASP A 61 -20.89 -4.35 -18.85
C ASP A 61 -20.11 -5.58 -18.36
N ARG A 62 -18.95 -5.35 -17.73
CA ARG A 62 -18.09 -6.42 -17.22
C ARG A 62 -18.85 -7.35 -16.25
N ALA A 63 -19.65 -6.80 -15.35
CA ALA A 63 -20.36 -7.58 -14.32
C ALA A 63 -21.45 -8.47 -14.93
N SER A 64 -22.32 -7.90 -15.77
CA SER A 64 -23.37 -8.65 -16.45
C SER A 64 -22.83 -9.74 -17.38
N LEU A 65 -21.70 -9.48 -18.06
CA LEU A 65 -21.00 -10.49 -18.85
C LEU A 65 -20.39 -11.58 -17.97
N THR A 66 -19.81 -11.27 -16.81
CA THR A 66 -19.28 -12.26 -15.88
C THR A 66 -20.36 -13.20 -15.35
N ASP A 67 -21.52 -12.67 -14.95
CA ASP A 67 -22.64 -13.47 -14.47
C ASP A 67 -23.14 -14.44 -15.55
N GLU A 68 -23.31 -13.93 -16.77
CA GLU A 68 -23.78 -14.72 -17.91
C GLU A 68 -22.73 -15.77 -18.33
N LEU A 69 -21.44 -15.43 -18.35
CA LEU A 69 -20.35 -16.37 -18.62
C LEU A 69 -20.29 -17.48 -17.57
N THR A 70 -20.45 -17.15 -16.29
CA THR A 70 -20.46 -18.13 -15.20
C THR A 70 -21.62 -19.12 -15.36
N ARG A 71 -22.81 -18.61 -15.71
CA ARG A 71 -23.98 -19.45 -16.00
C ARG A 71 -23.74 -20.37 -17.19
N VAL A 72 -23.27 -19.80 -18.30
CA VAL A 72 -23.03 -20.53 -19.56
C VAL A 72 -21.93 -21.60 -19.39
N ALA A 73 -20.82 -21.27 -18.73
CA ALA A 73 -19.75 -22.22 -18.46
C ALA A 73 -20.21 -23.38 -17.57
N GLY A 74 -21.05 -23.09 -16.56
CA GLY A 74 -21.65 -24.11 -15.69
C GLY A 74 -22.58 -25.08 -16.41
N GLU A 75 -23.30 -24.62 -17.44
CA GLU A 75 -24.20 -25.45 -18.25
C GLU A 75 -23.47 -26.23 -19.36
N ALA A 76 -22.41 -25.65 -19.93
CA ALA A 76 -21.70 -26.17 -21.08
C ALA A 76 -20.62 -27.22 -20.75
N GLY A 77 -20.04 -27.16 -19.54
CA GLY A 77 -18.85 -27.93 -19.20
C GLY A 77 -17.58 -27.31 -19.80
N SER A 78 -16.75 -28.09 -20.49
CA SER A 78 -15.50 -27.60 -21.08
C SER A 78 -15.75 -26.85 -22.40
N LEU A 79 -15.25 -25.62 -22.49
CA LEU A 79 -15.24 -24.81 -23.73
C LEU A 79 -13.89 -24.98 -24.45
N ASP A 80 -13.94 -25.27 -25.75
CA ASP A 80 -12.75 -25.41 -26.61
C ASP A 80 -12.24 -24.05 -27.13
N GLY A 81 -13.10 -23.03 -27.10
CA GLY A 81 -12.73 -21.66 -27.49
C GLY A 81 -13.87 -20.67 -27.38
N VAL A 82 -13.52 -19.39 -27.47
CA VAL A 82 -14.44 -18.26 -27.53
C VAL A 82 -14.23 -17.54 -28.86
N LEU A 83 -15.26 -17.40 -29.67
CA LEU A 83 -15.24 -16.60 -30.90
C LEU A 83 -16.08 -15.34 -30.68
N SER A 84 -15.43 -14.18 -30.63
CA SER A 84 -16.07 -12.88 -30.44
C SER A 84 -16.14 -12.11 -31.75
N LEU A 85 -17.36 -11.74 -32.16
CA LEU A 85 -17.64 -10.87 -33.30
C LEU A 85 -18.01 -9.45 -32.84
N LEU A 86 -17.84 -9.11 -31.56
CA LEU A 86 -18.27 -7.83 -30.99
C LEU A 86 -17.66 -6.62 -31.71
N ALA A 87 -16.47 -6.76 -32.30
CA ALA A 87 -15.82 -5.71 -33.07
C ALA A 87 -16.67 -5.19 -34.25
N THR A 88 -17.66 -5.95 -34.74
CA THR A 88 -18.53 -5.50 -35.85
C THR A 88 -19.46 -4.34 -35.48
N ASP A 89 -19.70 -4.11 -34.19
CA ASP A 89 -20.43 -2.94 -33.72
C ASP A 89 -19.53 -1.70 -33.64
N GLU A 90 -19.60 -0.88 -34.68
CA GLU A 90 -18.88 0.39 -34.80
C GLU A 90 -19.69 1.59 -34.31
N ILE A 91 -20.89 1.38 -33.75
CA ILE A 91 -21.71 2.48 -33.19
C ILE A 91 -20.97 3.10 -32.01
N ALA A 92 -20.93 4.42 -31.92
CA ALA A 92 -20.30 5.11 -30.80
C ALA A 92 -20.99 4.77 -29.47
N SER A 93 -20.21 4.51 -28.43
CA SER A 93 -20.74 4.27 -27.09
C SER A 93 -21.42 5.53 -26.54
N PRO A 94 -22.64 5.44 -25.98
CA PRO A 94 -23.35 6.58 -25.39
C PRO A 94 -22.58 7.24 -24.24
N GLU A 95 -21.95 6.44 -23.38
CA GLU A 95 -21.19 6.92 -22.21
C GLU A 95 -19.82 7.46 -22.59
N HIS A 96 -19.20 6.86 -23.61
CA HIS A 96 -17.87 7.21 -24.08
C HIS A 96 -17.85 7.31 -25.61
N PRO A 97 -18.29 8.43 -26.21
CA PRO A 97 -18.38 8.60 -27.67
C PRO A 97 -17.05 8.45 -28.42
N ALA A 98 -15.92 8.46 -27.70
CA ALA A 98 -14.60 8.19 -28.25
C ALA A 98 -14.34 6.70 -28.57
N LEU A 99 -15.18 5.79 -28.08
CA LEU A 99 -15.11 4.34 -28.28
C LEU A 99 -16.31 3.87 -29.10
N SER A 100 -16.15 2.80 -29.88
CA SER A 100 -17.31 2.05 -30.35
C SER A 100 -17.84 1.12 -29.26
N GLN A 101 -19.14 0.84 -29.30
CA GLN A 101 -19.80 -0.15 -28.45
C GLN A 101 -19.09 -1.50 -28.55
N GLY A 102 -18.83 -1.96 -29.78
CA GLY A 102 -18.14 -3.23 -30.01
C GLY A 102 -16.73 -3.30 -29.42
N PHE A 103 -15.99 -2.18 -29.42
CA PHE A 103 -14.67 -2.13 -28.76
C PHE A 103 -14.80 -2.19 -27.24
N ALA A 104 -15.70 -1.40 -26.65
CA ALA A 104 -15.93 -1.39 -25.21
C ALA A 104 -16.40 -2.78 -24.70
N GLN A 105 -17.31 -3.42 -25.44
CA GLN A 105 -17.76 -4.78 -25.14
C GLN A 105 -16.66 -5.82 -25.37
N SER A 106 -15.75 -5.63 -26.34
CA SER A 106 -14.59 -6.53 -26.51
C SER A 106 -13.64 -6.46 -25.31
N VAL A 107 -13.44 -5.26 -24.73
CA VAL A 107 -12.70 -5.09 -23.48
C VAL A 107 -13.43 -5.78 -22.33
N ALA A 108 -14.72 -5.49 -22.15
CA ALA A 108 -15.53 -6.07 -21.08
C ALA A 108 -15.59 -7.61 -21.15
N LEU A 109 -15.74 -8.19 -22.34
CA LEU A 109 -15.73 -9.65 -22.55
C LEU A 109 -14.39 -10.27 -22.15
N ALA A 110 -13.27 -9.68 -22.58
CA ALA A 110 -11.95 -10.22 -22.26
C ALA A 110 -11.64 -10.20 -20.74
N GLN A 111 -12.09 -9.15 -20.05
CA GLN A 111 -12.01 -9.06 -18.58
C GLN A 111 -12.96 -10.06 -17.91
N ALA A 112 -14.22 -10.12 -18.35
CA ALA A 112 -15.25 -10.98 -17.78
C ALA A 112 -14.92 -12.48 -17.92
N LEU A 113 -14.24 -12.88 -19.02
CA LEU A 113 -13.71 -14.24 -19.16
C LEU A 113 -12.70 -14.59 -18.06
N GLY A 114 -11.90 -13.61 -17.61
CA GLY A 114 -10.97 -13.79 -16.50
C GLY A 114 -11.69 -13.91 -15.17
N ASP A 115 -12.64 -13.01 -14.91
CA ASP A 115 -13.43 -13.00 -13.67
C ASP A 115 -14.26 -14.28 -13.50
N ALA A 116 -14.81 -14.81 -14.59
CA ALA A 116 -15.60 -16.04 -14.60
C ALA A 116 -14.74 -17.33 -14.58
N GLY A 117 -13.41 -17.22 -14.59
CA GLY A 117 -12.50 -18.37 -14.61
C GLY A 117 -12.56 -19.20 -15.90
N VAL A 118 -12.90 -18.58 -17.03
CA VAL A 118 -12.99 -19.25 -18.33
C VAL A 118 -11.62 -19.21 -19.02
N ASP A 119 -10.93 -20.35 -19.04
CA ASP A 119 -9.58 -20.48 -19.63
C ASP A 119 -9.57 -20.76 -21.15
N ALA A 120 -10.75 -20.81 -21.78
CA ALA A 120 -10.88 -21.12 -23.20
C ALA A 120 -10.23 -20.03 -24.09
N PRO A 121 -9.52 -20.40 -25.18
CA PRO A 121 -8.85 -19.43 -26.06
C PRO A 121 -9.81 -18.43 -26.71
N LEU A 122 -9.56 -17.12 -26.50
CA LEU A 122 -10.31 -16.02 -27.09
C LEU A 122 -9.82 -15.68 -28.51
N TRP A 123 -10.71 -15.81 -29.49
CA TRP A 123 -10.55 -15.35 -30.86
C TRP A 123 -11.41 -14.11 -31.10
N CYS A 124 -10.77 -12.99 -31.45
CA CYS A 124 -11.47 -11.77 -31.83
C CYS A 124 -11.57 -11.68 -33.35
N ALA A 125 -12.80 -11.69 -33.85
CA ALA A 125 -13.12 -11.60 -35.26
C ALA A 125 -13.43 -10.16 -35.67
N THR A 126 -12.88 -9.75 -36.80
CA THR A 126 -13.14 -8.43 -37.42
C THR A 126 -13.55 -8.59 -38.89
N ARG A 127 -13.99 -7.49 -39.52
CA ARG A 127 -14.26 -7.39 -40.95
C ARG A 127 -13.63 -6.13 -41.52
N GLY A 128 -12.59 -6.31 -42.34
CA GLY A 128 -11.89 -5.20 -42.99
C GLY A 128 -10.83 -4.53 -42.11
N ALA A 129 -10.40 -5.16 -41.01
CA ALA A 129 -9.27 -4.67 -40.22
C ALA A 129 -7.92 -4.99 -40.89
N ALA A 130 -7.84 -6.10 -41.63
CA ALA A 130 -6.64 -6.52 -42.35
C ALA A 130 -6.65 -6.06 -43.82
N ALA A 131 -5.71 -5.19 -44.20
CA ALA A 131 -5.50 -4.82 -45.60
C ALA A 131 -4.54 -5.82 -46.28
N THR A 132 -5.08 -6.89 -46.87
CA THR A 132 -4.30 -7.97 -47.52
C THR A 132 -3.96 -7.67 -48.98
N GLY A 133 -4.63 -6.68 -49.59
CA GLY A 133 -4.32 -6.18 -50.93
C GLY A 133 -5.56 -6.05 -51.83
N ARG A 134 -5.35 -6.04 -53.16
CA ARG A 134 -6.43 -5.81 -54.16
C ARG A 134 -7.56 -6.85 -54.17
N SER A 135 -7.45 -7.90 -53.38
CA SER A 135 -8.43 -8.98 -53.25
C SER A 135 -9.32 -8.84 -52.01
N ASP A 136 -9.20 -7.74 -51.26
CA ASP A 136 -10.09 -7.40 -50.14
C ASP A 136 -11.49 -7.05 -50.69
N ASP A 137 -12.51 -7.75 -50.19
CA ASP A 137 -13.91 -7.66 -50.62
C ASP A 137 -14.78 -6.84 -49.65
N ALA A 138 -14.28 -6.58 -48.44
CA ALA A 138 -14.91 -5.71 -47.44
C ALA A 138 -14.25 -4.31 -47.41
N PRO A 139 -15.02 -3.23 -47.17
CA PRO A 139 -14.46 -1.92 -46.86
C PRO A 139 -13.53 -1.97 -45.64
N LEU A 140 -12.40 -1.27 -45.70
CA LEU A 140 -11.45 -1.22 -44.58
C LEU A 140 -12.04 -0.44 -43.40
N SER A 141 -11.93 -1.01 -42.20
CA SER A 141 -12.38 -0.40 -40.95
C SER A 141 -11.20 -0.02 -40.05
N ALA A 142 -11.04 1.28 -39.81
CA ALA A 142 -10.09 1.79 -38.83
C ALA A 142 -10.55 1.50 -37.39
N VAL A 143 -11.86 1.52 -37.13
CA VAL A 143 -12.45 1.26 -35.81
C VAL A 143 -12.13 -0.15 -35.35
N GLN A 144 -12.32 -1.15 -36.23
CA GLN A 144 -12.03 -2.55 -35.89
C GLN A 144 -10.54 -2.87 -35.73
N ASN A 145 -9.64 -2.03 -36.27
CA ASN A 145 -8.21 -2.15 -36.01
C ASN A 145 -7.87 -1.90 -34.52
N GLN A 146 -8.72 -1.20 -33.76
CA GLN A 146 -8.52 -1.04 -32.31
C GLN A 146 -8.48 -2.38 -31.58
N VAL A 147 -9.34 -3.32 -31.99
CA VAL A 147 -9.37 -4.68 -31.43
C VAL A 147 -8.11 -5.48 -31.77
N TRP A 148 -7.49 -5.21 -32.93
CA TRP A 148 -6.19 -5.81 -33.27
C TRP A 148 -5.06 -5.29 -32.37
N GLY A 149 -5.03 -3.99 -32.10
CA GLY A 149 -4.08 -3.41 -31.14
C GLY A 149 -4.29 -3.95 -29.73
N LEU A 150 -5.54 -4.00 -29.27
CA LEU A 150 -5.93 -4.61 -27.99
C LEU A 150 -5.43 -6.06 -27.91
N GLY A 151 -5.79 -6.89 -28.89
CA GLY A 151 -5.47 -8.32 -28.88
C GLY A 151 -3.98 -8.63 -28.93
N ARG A 152 -3.18 -7.85 -29.67
CA ARG A 152 -1.70 -7.99 -29.68
C ARG A 152 -1.08 -7.71 -28.32
N ALA A 153 -1.60 -6.73 -27.58
CA ALA A 153 -1.15 -6.47 -26.21
C ALA A 153 -1.70 -7.52 -25.23
N LEU A 154 -2.97 -7.93 -25.39
CA LEU A 154 -3.60 -8.96 -24.57
C LEU A 154 -2.90 -10.32 -24.69
N ALA A 155 -2.37 -10.65 -25.87
CA ALA A 155 -1.55 -11.84 -26.12
C ALA A 155 -0.31 -11.92 -25.21
N LEU A 156 0.20 -10.77 -24.75
CA LEU A 156 1.36 -10.68 -23.87
C LEU A 156 0.96 -10.76 -22.38
N GLU A 157 -0.20 -10.21 -22.01
CA GLU A 157 -0.69 -10.17 -20.63
C GLU A 157 -1.46 -11.44 -20.21
N HIS A 158 -2.18 -12.06 -21.16
CA HIS A 158 -3.02 -13.23 -20.93
C HIS A 158 -2.75 -14.35 -21.95
N ALA A 159 -1.47 -14.67 -22.16
CA ALA A 159 -1.01 -15.62 -23.18
C ALA A 159 -1.72 -17.00 -23.17
N ARG A 160 -2.13 -17.49 -21.99
CA ARG A 160 -2.81 -18.79 -21.83
C ARG A 160 -4.25 -18.81 -22.36
N ARG A 161 -4.95 -17.67 -22.29
CA ARG A 161 -6.36 -17.52 -22.70
C ARG A 161 -6.49 -16.87 -24.07
N TRP A 162 -5.39 -16.54 -24.73
CA TRP A 162 -5.42 -15.87 -26.02
C TRP A 162 -5.46 -16.88 -27.17
N GLY A 163 -6.49 -16.81 -28.01
CA GLY A 163 -6.61 -17.60 -29.23
C GLY A 163 -5.94 -16.90 -30.41
N GLY A 164 -6.47 -15.75 -30.82
CA GLY A 164 -5.92 -14.96 -31.91
C GLY A 164 -6.85 -13.90 -32.50
N LEU A 165 -6.38 -13.23 -33.54
CA LEU A 165 -7.09 -12.24 -34.35
C LEU A 165 -7.43 -12.84 -35.71
N ILE A 166 -8.71 -12.76 -36.11
CA ILE A 166 -9.18 -13.30 -37.39
C ILE A 166 -10.03 -12.28 -38.16
N ASP A 167 -9.56 -11.82 -39.31
CA ASP A 167 -10.33 -10.92 -40.17
C ASP A 167 -11.13 -11.71 -41.21
N LEU A 168 -12.45 -11.54 -41.23
CA LEU A 168 -13.39 -12.33 -42.02
C LEU A 168 -13.85 -11.61 -43.30
N PRO A 169 -14.23 -12.35 -44.36
CA PRO A 169 -14.69 -11.78 -45.62
C PRO A 169 -16.10 -11.17 -45.48
N ALA A 170 -16.48 -10.30 -46.43
CA ALA A 170 -17.80 -9.66 -46.41
C ALA A 170 -18.95 -10.69 -46.52
N ALA A 171 -18.74 -11.73 -47.34
CA ALA A 171 -19.65 -12.86 -47.48
C ALA A 171 -18.99 -14.15 -46.97
N VAL A 172 -19.67 -14.87 -46.06
CA VAL A 172 -19.21 -16.16 -45.53
C VAL A 172 -19.95 -17.29 -46.25
N ASP A 173 -19.36 -17.75 -47.36
CA ASP A 173 -19.82 -18.95 -48.08
C ASP A 173 -19.25 -20.25 -47.45
N GLU A 174 -19.63 -21.41 -47.99
CA GLU A 174 -19.18 -22.72 -47.48
C GLU A 174 -17.65 -22.86 -47.48
N ARG A 175 -16.98 -22.24 -48.45
CA ARG A 175 -15.52 -22.28 -48.58
C ARG A 175 -14.85 -21.39 -47.54
N ALA A 176 -15.40 -20.20 -47.28
CA ALA A 176 -14.96 -19.33 -46.20
C ALA A 176 -15.19 -20.00 -44.83
N ALA A 177 -16.34 -20.61 -44.61
CA ALA A 177 -16.65 -21.35 -43.39
C ALA A 177 -15.64 -22.48 -43.11
N GLY A 178 -15.29 -23.26 -44.15
CA GLY A 178 -14.26 -24.30 -44.03
C GLY A 178 -12.87 -23.75 -43.68
N ARG A 179 -12.51 -22.57 -44.19
CA ARG A 179 -11.25 -21.89 -43.84
C ARG A 179 -11.25 -21.35 -42.42
N ILE A 180 -12.36 -20.76 -41.98
CA ILE A 180 -12.51 -20.27 -40.59
C ILE A 180 -12.40 -21.44 -39.62
N ALA A 181 -13.12 -22.53 -39.86
CA ALA A 181 -13.02 -23.75 -39.07
C ALA A 181 -11.59 -24.29 -38.99
N ALA A 182 -10.88 -24.34 -40.12
CA ALA A 182 -9.49 -24.80 -40.17
C ALA A 182 -8.52 -23.89 -39.39
N VAL A 183 -8.78 -22.58 -39.31
CA VAL A 183 -7.99 -21.65 -38.50
C VAL A 183 -8.26 -21.87 -37.01
N LEU A 184 -9.53 -22.00 -36.62
CA LEU A 184 -9.94 -22.19 -35.23
C LEU A 184 -9.55 -23.56 -34.67
N SER A 185 -9.40 -24.58 -35.53
CA SER A 185 -9.01 -25.94 -35.15
C SER A 185 -7.49 -26.18 -35.14
N GLN A 186 -6.66 -25.14 -35.26
CA GLN A 186 -5.21 -25.30 -35.15
C GLN A 186 -4.83 -25.76 -33.74
N GLY A 187 -4.37 -27.01 -33.58
CA GLY A 187 -3.93 -27.56 -32.29
C GLY A 187 -2.57 -27.00 -31.84
N ALA A 188 -2.31 -27.04 -30.53
CA ALA A 188 -1.07 -26.56 -29.91
C ALA A 188 0.21 -27.29 -30.37
N ASP A 189 0.08 -28.47 -31.00
CA ASP A 189 1.18 -29.33 -31.46
C ASP A 189 1.62 -29.08 -32.93
N ALA A 190 1.18 -27.99 -33.56
CA ALA A 190 1.59 -27.67 -34.93
C ALA A 190 3.10 -27.39 -35.00
N ALA A 191 3.83 -28.17 -35.82
CA ALA A 191 5.29 -28.19 -35.91
C ALA A 191 5.95 -26.84 -36.28
N ASP A 192 5.19 -25.89 -36.85
CA ASP A 192 5.66 -24.56 -37.26
C ASP A 192 5.16 -23.42 -36.33
N GLY A 193 4.52 -23.74 -35.21
CA GLY A 193 3.87 -22.78 -34.31
C GLY A 193 2.44 -22.42 -34.74
N GLN A 194 1.63 -21.94 -33.80
CA GLN A 194 0.23 -21.58 -34.03
C GLN A 194 0.12 -20.19 -34.67
N GLU A 195 -0.68 -20.06 -35.73
CA GLU A 195 -0.95 -18.78 -36.38
C GLU A 195 -2.09 -18.05 -35.66
N ASP A 196 -1.82 -16.84 -35.17
CA ASP A 196 -2.76 -16.08 -34.33
C ASP A 196 -3.13 -14.70 -34.88
N GLN A 197 -2.68 -14.39 -36.09
CA GLN A 197 -3.00 -13.15 -36.80
C GLN A 197 -3.30 -13.47 -38.25
N VAL A 198 -4.59 -13.69 -38.54
CA VAL A 198 -5.07 -14.33 -39.76
C VAL A 198 -6.12 -13.49 -40.46
N ALA A 199 -6.13 -13.49 -41.79
CA ALA A 199 -7.17 -12.90 -42.62
C ALA A 199 -7.72 -13.95 -43.60
N VAL A 200 -9.02 -14.17 -43.57
CA VAL A 200 -9.74 -15.09 -44.47
C VAL A 200 -10.33 -14.29 -45.61
N ARG A 201 -10.05 -14.69 -46.85
CA ARG A 201 -10.58 -14.09 -48.09
C ARG A 201 -11.09 -15.16 -49.03
N ALA A 202 -11.83 -14.78 -50.06
CA ALA A 202 -12.26 -15.69 -51.13
C ALA A 202 -11.06 -16.40 -51.80
N THR A 203 -9.94 -15.70 -51.94
CA THR A 203 -8.71 -16.20 -52.59
C THR A 203 -7.90 -17.17 -51.71
N GLY A 204 -8.00 -17.08 -50.38
CA GLY A 204 -7.19 -17.91 -49.48
C GLY A 204 -7.22 -17.43 -48.03
N VAL A 205 -6.38 -18.04 -47.21
CA VAL A 205 -6.06 -17.60 -45.85
C VAL A 205 -4.70 -16.91 -45.88
N PHE A 206 -4.58 -15.77 -45.23
CA PHE A 206 -3.35 -14.97 -45.17
C PHE A 206 -2.93 -14.78 -43.72
N THR A 207 -1.62 -14.77 -43.46
CA THR A 207 -1.05 -14.53 -42.13
C THR A 207 -0.17 -13.29 -42.13
N ALA A 208 -0.12 -12.62 -40.97
CA ALA A 208 0.72 -11.45 -40.78
C ALA A 208 2.18 -11.84 -40.50
N ARG A 209 3.11 -11.14 -41.16
CA ARG A 209 4.56 -11.25 -40.96
C ARG A 209 5.20 -9.88 -40.89
N LEU A 210 6.14 -9.71 -39.97
CA LEU A 210 7.01 -8.55 -39.97
C LEU A 210 8.21 -8.83 -40.89
N ALA A 211 8.43 -7.95 -41.86
CA ALA A 211 9.55 -8.05 -42.80
C ALA A 211 10.28 -6.71 -42.91
N HIS A 212 11.57 -6.73 -43.27
CA HIS A 212 12.29 -5.49 -43.60
C HIS A 212 11.59 -4.75 -44.76
N ALA A 213 11.41 -3.45 -44.61
CA ALA A 213 10.75 -2.62 -45.63
C ALA A 213 11.61 -2.57 -46.90
N ARG A 214 10.98 -2.70 -48.07
CA ARG A 214 11.70 -2.66 -49.35
C ARG A 214 12.13 -1.22 -49.67
N SER A 215 13.38 -1.05 -50.13
CA SER A 215 13.86 0.24 -50.65
C SER A 215 13.24 0.51 -52.03
N GLY A 216 12.22 1.37 -52.09
CA GLY A 216 11.64 1.86 -53.34
C GLY A 216 12.44 3.03 -53.95
N VAL A 217 12.30 3.25 -55.26
CA VAL A 217 12.80 4.46 -55.94
C VAL A 217 11.76 5.56 -55.72
N GLY A 218 11.98 6.39 -54.70
CA GLY A 218 11.04 7.43 -54.30
C GLY A 218 11.04 8.67 -55.20
N ARG A 219 9.97 9.44 -55.15
CA ARG A 219 9.94 10.83 -55.66
C ARG A 219 10.25 11.76 -54.49
N PRO A 220 11.18 12.71 -54.61
CA PRO A 220 11.49 13.61 -53.50
C PRO A 220 10.26 14.44 -53.12
N TRP A 221 9.85 14.35 -51.86
CA TRP A 221 8.77 15.14 -51.28
C TRP A 221 9.35 16.40 -50.62
N SER A 222 8.66 17.53 -50.74
CA SER A 222 9.01 18.79 -50.08
C SER A 222 7.76 19.49 -49.55
N PRO A 223 7.79 20.09 -48.35
CA PRO A 223 6.63 20.79 -47.81
C PRO A 223 6.33 22.05 -48.65
N ARG A 224 5.03 22.39 -48.78
CA ARG A 224 4.56 23.60 -49.47
C ARG A 224 3.39 24.20 -48.70
N GLY A 225 3.19 25.51 -48.76
CA GLY A 225 2.02 26.16 -48.16
C GLY A 225 1.92 25.99 -46.64
N THR A 226 0.71 25.70 -46.14
CA THR A 226 0.41 25.66 -44.69
C THR A 226 0.33 24.24 -44.16
N VAL A 227 1.16 23.93 -43.14
CA VAL A 227 1.23 22.61 -42.50
C VAL A 227 0.60 22.65 -41.10
N LEU A 228 -0.33 21.74 -40.84
CA LEU A 228 -0.91 21.51 -39.52
C LEU A 228 -0.11 20.45 -38.76
N ILE A 229 0.32 20.76 -37.53
CA ILE A 229 0.97 19.80 -36.64
C ILE A 229 0.17 19.71 -35.34
N THR A 230 -0.49 18.57 -35.12
CA THR A 230 -1.21 18.33 -33.88
C THR A 230 -0.28 17.80 -32.81
N GLY A 231 -0.49 18.25 -31.56
CA GLY A 231 0.53 18.08 -30.53
C GLY A 231 1.82 18.82 -30.87
N GLY A 232 1.73 19.90 -31.66
CA GLY A 232 2.87 20.59 -32.26
C GLY A 232 3.81 21.27 -31.25
N THR A 233 3.33 21.56 -30.04
CA THR A 233 4.16 22.05 -28.93
C THR A 233 4.71 20.91 -28.06
N GLY A 234 4.31 19.66 -28.31
CA GLY A 234 4.88 18.48 -27.69
C GLY A 234 6.22 18.14 -28.32
N ALA A 235 6.97 17.23 -27.70
CA ALA A 235 8.35 16.99 -28.07
C ALA A 235 8.52 16.39 -29.49
N LEU A 236 7.67 15.42 -29.89
CA LEU A 236 7.64 14.91 -31.26
C LEU A 236 7.25 16.00 -32.26
N GLY A 237 6.16 16.73 -31.96
CA GLY A 237 5.67 17.82 -32.81
C GLY A 237 6.71 18.91 -33.04
N GLY A 238 7.49 19.25 -32.00
CA GLY A 238 8.57 20.24 -32.09
C GLY A 238 9.72 19.80 -33.01
N HIS A 239 10.14 18.53 -32.97
CA HIS A 239 11.15 18.01 -33.90
C HIS A 239 10.68 18.04 -35.35
N VAL A 240 9.42 17.65 -35.58
CA VAL A 240 8.79 17.69 -36.91
C VAL A 240 8.66 19.14 -37.40
N ALA A 241 8.26 20.07 -36.53
CA ALA A 241 8.16 21.48 -36.87
C ALA A 241 9.50 22.07 -37.30
N ARG A 242 10.59 21.79 -36.57
CA ARG A 242 11.96 22.26 -36.91
C ARG A 242 12.41 21.75 -38.28
N TRP A 243 12.17 20.47 -38.53
CA TRP A 243 12.50 19.86 -39.82
C TRP A 243 11.70 20.49 -40.96
N LEU A 244 10.39 20.66 -40.80
CA LEU A 244 9.54 21.25 -41.83
C LEU A 244 9.89 22.72 -42.11
N ALA A 245 10.21 23.51 -41.07
CA ALA A 245 10.71 24.87 -41.24
C ALA A 245 12.02 24.89 -42.05
N GLY A 246 12.99 24.06 -41.67
CA GLY A 246 14.26 23.95 -42.41
C GLY A 246 14.13 23.37 -43.82
N ALA A 247 13.08 22.60 -44.09
CA ALA A 247 12.77 22.04 -45.41
C ALA A 247 11.94 23.00 -46.30
N GLY A 248 11.61 24.20 -45.81
CA GLY A 248 10.98 25.27 -46.60
C GLY A 248 9.46 25.40 -46.44
N ALA A 249 8.87 24.93 -45.33
CA ALA A 249 7.45 25.17 -45.06
C ALA A 249 7.15 26.67 -44.88
N GLU A 250 6.15 27.20 -45.59
CA GLU A 250 5.82 28.63 -45.58
C GLU A 250 5.08 29.06 -44.30
N HIS A 251 4.20 28.19 -43.80
CA HIS A 251 3.42 28.43 -42.57
C HIS A 251 3.23 27.13 -41.78
N LEU A 252 3.60 27.16 -40.50
CA LEU A 252 3.36 26.09 -39.53
C LEU A 252 2.26 26.49 -38.55
N VAL A 253 1.24 25.65 -38.42
CA VAL A 253 0.18 25.79 -37.40
C VAL A 253 0.36 24.66 -36.40
N LEU A 254 0.80 25.03 -35.19
CA LEU A 254 1.03 24.08 -34.10
C LEU A 254 -0.15 24.14 -33.14
N THR A 255 -0.85 23.02 -32.98
CA THR A 255 -2.00 22.94 -32.05
C THR A 255 -1.61 22.33 -30.72
N SER A 256 -2.16 22.88 -29.65
CA SER A 256 -2.19 22.27 -28.33
C SER A 256 -3.35 22.84 -27.50
N ARG A 257 -3.71 22.17 -26.41
CA ARG A 257 -4.77 22.64 -25.50
C ARG A 257 -4.45 23.99 -24.82
N ARG A 258 -3.17 24.39 -24.79
CA ARG A 258 -2.71 25.62 -24.12
C ARG A 258 -2.20 26.68 -25.10
N GLY A 259 -2.06 26.37 -26.38
CA GLY A 259 -1.55 27.29 -27.40
C GLY A 259 -0.22 27.92 -26.98
N ALA A 260 -0.17 29.26 -26.93
CA ALA A 260 1.03 30.02 -26.53
C ALA A 260 1.44 29.82 -25.07
N ASP A 261 0.51 29.41 -24.20
CA ASP A 261 0.76 29.13 -22.77
C ASP A 261 1.33 27.72 -22.54
N ALA A 262 1.53 26.93 -23.59
CA ALA A 262 2.22 25.65 -23.47
C ALA A 262 3.71 25.87 -23.12
N PRO A 263 4.29 25.09 -22.18
CA PRO A 263 5.69 25.21 -21.81
C PRO A 263 6.62 25.14 -23.02
N GLY A 264 7.51 26.12 -23.18
CA GLY A 264 8.47 26.18 -24.28
C GLY A 264 7.89 26.61 -25.64
N ALA A 265 6.58 26.80 -25.79
CA ALA A 265 5.95 27.08 -27.09
C ALA A 265 6.37 28.44 -27.69
N THR A 266 6.54 29.47 -26.85
CA THR A 266 7.03 30.78 -27.32
C THR A 266 8.47 30.73 -27.82
N ALA A 267 9.34 29.95 -27.16
CA ALA A 267 10.72 29.76 -27.59
C ALA A 267 10.80 28.95 -28.90
N LEU A 268 10.00 27.87 -29.01
CA LEU A 268 9.88 27.09 -30.24
C LEU A 268 9.36 27.94 -31.40
N LYS A 269 8.37 28.82 -31.15
CA LYS A 269 7.88 29.75 -32.17
C LYS A 269 8.99 30.65 -32.71
N ALA A 270 9.76 31.28 -31.83
CA ALA A 270 10.85 32.17 -32.25
C ALA A 270 11.92 31.43 -33.07
N GLU A 271 12.30 30.23 -32.64
CA GLU A 271 13.25 29.37 -33.34
C GLU A 271 12.77 29.01 -34.77
N LEU A 272 11.49 28.64 -34.92
CA LEU A 272 10.91 28.29 -36.21
C LEU A 272 10.76 29.50 -37.15
N GLU A 273 10.49 30.69 -36.59
CA GLU A 273 10.46 31.94 -37.35
C GLU A 273 11.86 32.36 -37.85
N GLU A 274 12.91 32.12 -37.05
CA GLU A 274 14.31 32.30 -37.48
C GLU A 274 14.71 31.37 -38.62
N LEU A 275 14.15 30.16 -38.66
CA LEU A 275 14.32 29.20 -39.77
C LEU A 275 13.54 29.59 -41.05
N GLY A 276 12.72 30.64 -41.00
CA GLY A 276 12.06 31.22 -42.17
C GLY A 276 10.59 30.83 -42.36
N ALA A 277 9.98 30.09 -41.44
CA ALA A 277 8.56 29.74 -41.49
C ALA A 277 7.70 30.75 -40.71
N ARG A 278 6.52 31.11 -41.23
CA ARG A 278 5.50 31.77 -40.39
C ARG A 278 4.96 30.76 -39.37
N VAL A 279 4.68 31.15 -38.13
CA VAL A 279 4.19 30.22 -37.09
C VAL A 279 2.94 30.73 -36.39
N THR A 280 1.90 29.88 -36.35
CA THR A 280 0.70 30.08 -35.52
C THR A 280 0.67 29.04 -34.41
N LEU A 281 0.58 29.49 -33.16
CA LEU A 281 0.28 28.63 -32.01
C LEU A 281 -1.22 28.69 -31.76
N ALA A 282 -1.94 27.62 -32.08
CA ALA A 282 -3.40 27.57 -31.97
C ALA A 282 -3.83 26.79 -30.72
N VAL A 283 -4.76 27.37 -29.95
CA VAL A 283 -5.45 26.66 -28.87
C VAL A 283 -6.53 25.79 -29.49
N CYS A 284 -6.28 24.48 -29.59
CA CYS A 284 -7.23 23.54 -30.17
C CYS A 284 -7.00 22.18 -29.53
N ASP A 285 -8.06 21.62 -28.95
CA ASP A 285 -8.12 20.19 -28.67
C ASP A 285 -8.63 19.48 -29.94
N VAL A 286 -7.85 18.53 -30.47
CA VAL A 286 -8.22 17.81 -31.69
C VAL A 286 -9.31 16.77 -31.44
N ALA A 287 -9.53 16.39 -30.18
CA ALA A 287 -10.67 15.56 -29.79
C ALA A 287 -11.99 16.35 -29.76
N ASP A 288 -11.94 17.69 -29.77
CA ASP A 288 -13.12 18.54 -29.94
C ASP A 288 -13.34 18.82 -31.43
N ARG A 289 -14.38 18.20 -31.98
CA ARG A 289 -14.71 18.28 -33.41
C ARG A 289 -15.01 19.72 -33.86
N ASP A 290 -15.72 20.49 -33.04
CA ASP A 290 -16.16 21.83 -33.41
C ASP A 290 -14.99 22.83 -33.33
N ALA A 291 -14.15 22.70 -32.32
CA ALA A 291 -12.91 23.48 -32.21
C ALA A 291 -11.97 23.19 -33.40
N LEU A 292 -11.83 21.92 -33.78
CA LEU A 292 -11.02 21.53 -34.94
C LEU A 292 -11.63 22.04 -36.25
N ALA A 293 -12.95 21.98 -36.42
CA ALA A 293 -13.64 22.50 -37.59
C ALA A 293 -13.44 24.01 -37.75
N ALA A 294 -13.50 24.76 -36.65
CA ALA A 294 -13.21 26.19 -36.65
C ALA A 294 -11.77 26.47 -37.11
N LEU A 295 -10.78 25.76 -36.57
CA LEU A 295 -9.38 25.90 -36.99
C LEU A 295 -9.17 25.55 -38.47
N LEU A 296 -9.80 24.49 -38.96
CA LEU A 296 -9.72 24.07 -40.36
C LEU A 296 -10.39 25.07 -41.34
N ALA A 297 -11.27 25.96 -40.84
CA ALA A 297 -11.87 27.03 -41.63
C ALA A 297 -10.99 28.29 -41.72
N GLU A 298 -10.09 28.51 -40.76
CA GLU A 298 -9.20 29.68 -40.71
C GLU A 298 -8.04 29.61 -41.72
N HIS A 299 -7.63 28.39 -42.09
CA HIS A 299 -6.46 28.15 -42.92
C HIS A 299 -6.70 27.06 -43.96
N THR A 300 -6.08 27.19 -45.14
CA THR A 300 -6.06 26.12 -46.14
C THR A 300 -4.81 25.28 -45.97
N PHE A 301 -4.96 24.12 -45.34
CA PHE A 301 -3.86 23.18 -45.10
C PHE A 301 -3.53 22.33 -46.32
N THR A 302 -2.24 22.20 -46.61
CA THR A 302 -1.67 21.35 -47.66
C THR A 302 -1.07 20.07 -47.09
N SER A 303 -0.72 20.05 -45.80
CA SER A 303 -0.19 18.86 -45.13
C SER A 303 -0.61 18.81 -43.66
N VAL A 304 -0.78 17.60 -43.14
CA VAL A 304 -1.15 17.34 -41.74
C VAL A 304 -0.17 16.33 -41.14
N PHE A 305 0.35 16.64 -39.97
CA PHE A 305 1.17 15.75 -39.15
C PHE A 305 0.49 15.58 -37.80
N HIS A 306 -0.06 14.39 -37.57
CA HIS A 306 -0.77 14.06 -36.34
C HIS A 306 0.17 13.40 -35.34
N ALA A 307 0.70 14.19 -34.40
CA ALA A 307 1.65 13.75 -33.38
C ALA A 307 1.07 13.84 -31.94
N ALA A 308 -0.25 13.99 -31.82
CA ALA A 308 -0.93 14.04 -30.52
C ALA A 308 -1.09 12.65 -29.90
N GLY A 309 -0.81 12.52 -28.60
CA GLY A 309 -1.00 11.29 -27.85
C GLY A 309 -0.50 11.38 -26.41
N VAL A 310 -0.97 10.45 -25.57
CA VAL A 310 -0.51 10.26 -24.19
C VAL A 310 -0.21 8.77 -24.03
N GLU A 311 0.90 8.45 -23.38
CA GLU A 311 1.23 7.07 -23.03
C GLU A 311 0.52 6.65 -21.74
N GLN A 312 0.16 5.37 -21.67
CA GLN A 312 -0.53 4.78 -20.52
C GLN A 312 0.10 3.43 -20.22
N PHE A 313 0.35 3.18 -18.94
CA PHE A 313 0.83 1.91 -18.39
C PHE A 313 -0.07 1.50 -17.23
N ALA A 314 -0.87 0.45 -17.42
CA ALA A 314 -1.66 -0.17 -16.37
C ALA A 314 -2.03 -1.62 -16.79
N PRO A 315 -2.18 -2.55 -15.84
CA PRO A 315 -2.67 -3.90 -16.12
C PRO A 315 -4.03 -3.86 -16.82
N PHE A 316 -4.23 -4.71 -17.83
CA PHE A 316 -5.50 -4.77 -18.56
C PHE A 316 -6.72 -4.97 -17.65
N ASP A 317 -6.60 -5.80 -16.61
CA ASP A 317 -7.71 -6.12 -15.69
C ASP A 317 -8.13 -4.94 -14.80
N GLU A 318 -7.30 -3.90 -14.68
CA GLU A 318 -7.56 -2.69 -13.88
C GLU A 318 -8.11 -1.52 -14.73
N LEU A 319 -8.09 -1.65 -16.07
CA LEU A 319 -8.50 -0.59 -16.97
C LEU A 319 -10.02 -0.52 -17.14
N THR A 320 -10.55 0.69 -17.02
CA THR A 320 -11.97 0.99 -17.27
C THR A 320 -12.19 1.50 -18.69
N PRO A 321 -13.41 1.40 -19.25
CA PRO A 321 -13.76 2.05 -20.52
C PRO A 321 -13.40 3.55 -20.57
N ALA A 322 -13.53 4.27 -19.44
CA ALA A 322 -13.13 5.66 -19.34
C ALA A 322 -11.61 5.86 -19.56
N ASP A 323 -10.77 4.96 -19.07
CA ASP A 323 -9.32 5.01 -19.26
C ASP A 323 -8.94 4.80 -20.74
N PHE A 324 -9.60 3.84 -21.40
CA PHE A 324 -9.47 3.62 -22.84
C PHE A 324 -9.90 4.86 -23.63
N ALA A 325 -11.05 5.45 -23.30
CA ALA A 325 -11.56 6.65 -23.94
C ALA A 325 -10.58 7.84 -23.81
N ARG A 326 -10.07 8.10 -22.60
CA ARG A 326 -9.08 9.17 -22.36
C ARG A 326 -7.79 8.97 -23.17
N THR A 327 -7.27 7.74 -23.19
CA THR A 327 -6.02 7.42 -23.88
C THR A 327 -6.17 7.55 -25.40
N MET A 328 -7.33 7.15 -25.94
CA MET A 328 -7.61 7.22 -27.38
C MET A 328 -8.10 8.58 -27.87
N ALA A 329 -8.61 9.46 -27.01
CA ALA A 329 -9.23 10.73 -27.40
C ALA A 329 -8.33 11.60 -28.29
N ALA A 330 -7.13 11.96 -27.83
CA ALA A 330 -6.26 12.83 -28.62
C ALA A 330 -5.66 12.12 -29.86
N LYS A 331 -5.48 10.79 -29.79
CA LYS A 331 -4.74 10.02 -30.79
C LYS A 331 -5.66 9.46 -31.87
N ALA A 332 -6.54 8.53 -31.53
CA ALA A 332 -7.45 7.89 -32.48
C ALA A 332 -8.59 8.83 -32.88
N HIS A 333 -9.31 9.39 -31.89
CA HIS A 333 -10.50 10.21 -32.16
C HIS A 333 -10.12 11.53 -32.85
N GLY A 334 -9.04 12.19 -32.43
CA GLY A 334 -8.51 13.37 -33.12
C GLY A 334 -8.12 13.10 -34.59
N ALA A 335 -7.53 11.94 -34.89
CA ALA A 335 -7.22 11.56 -36.28
C ALA A 335 -8.50 11.27 -37.09
N ALA A 336 -9.52 10.69 -36.47
CA ALA A 336 -10.81 10.46 -37.10
C ALA A 336 -11.49 11.78 -37.51
N HIS A 337 -11.50 12.78 -36.60
CA HIS A 337 -12.02 14.11 -36.92
C HIS A 337 -11.24 14.79 -38.03
N LEU A 338 -9.91 14.66 -38.06
CA LEU A 338 -9.10 15.20 -39.15
C LEU A 338 -9.49 14.57 -40.50
N ASP A 339 -9.61 13.24 -40.58
CA ASP A 339 -10.01 12.53 -41.82
C ASP A 339 -11.42 12.95 -42.28
N GLU A 340 -12.37 13.05 -41.35
CA GLU A 340 -13.76 13.44 -41.60
C GLU A 340 -13.86 14.89 -42.10
N LEU A 341 -13.31 15.85 -41.35
CA LEU A 341 -13.45 17.28 -41.62
C LEU A 341 -12.65 17.73 -42.86
N LEU A 342 -11.53 17.06 -43.17
CA LEU A 342 -10.79 17.30 -44.41
C LEU A 342 -11.46 16.61 -45.61
N GLY A 343 -12.33 15.61 -45.38
CA GLY A 343 -13.08 14.91 -46.41
C GLY A 343 -12.18 14.37 -47.52
N ASP A 344 -12.58 14.64 -48.76
CA ASP A 344 -11.86 14.24 -49.98
C ASP A 344 -10.85 15.31 -50.48
N ARG A 345 -10.46 16.26 -49.63
CA ARG A 345 -9.46 17.27 -49.99
C ARG A 345 -8.12 16.59 -50.31
N GLU A 346 -7.56 16.93 -51.47
CA GLU A 346 -6.21 16.52 -51.84
C GLU A 346 -5.19 17.24 -50.95
N LEU A 347 -4.33 16.47 -50.29
CA LEU A 347 -3.23 16.94 -49.45
C LEU A 347 -1.92 16.41 -50.03
N ASP A 348 -0.84 17.16 -49.83
CA ASP A 348 0.52 16.73 -50.18
C ASP A 348 1.05 15.68 -49.20
N ALA A 349 0.61 15.72 -47.93
CA ALA A 349 0.92 14.72 -46.91
C ALA A 349 -0.15 14.65 -45.81
N PHE A 350 -0.43 13.44 -45.32
CA PHE A 350 -1.27 13.20 -44.15
C PHE A 350 -0.60 12.12 -43.30
N VAL A 351 0.20 12.54 -42.33
CA VAL A 351 1.11 11.67 -41.58
C VAL A 351 0.56 11.40 -40.19
N LEU A 352 0.44 10.13 -39.83
CA LEU A 352 -0.05 9.67 -38.53
C LEU A 352 1.09 9.04 -37.73
N PHE A 353 1.34 9.55 -36.53
CA PHE A 353 2.38 9.02 -35.63
C PHE A 353 1.80 7.87 -34.80
N SER A 354 1.99 6.64 -35.30
CA SER A 354 1.63 5.38 -34.66
C SER A 354 2.79 4.86 -33.78
N SER A 355 2.68 3.64 -33.26
CA SER A 355 3.68 3.00 -32.38
C SER A 355 3.81 1.51 -32.65
N ILE A 356 5.01 0.96 -32.44
CA ILE A 356 5.25 -0.49 -32.44
C ILE A 356 4.31 -1.27 -31.52
N ALA A 357 3.79 -0.64 -30.46
CA ALA A 357 2.80 -1.24 -29.57
C ALA A 357 1.52 -1.66 -30.32
N GLY A 358 1.11 -0.91 -31.35
CA GLY A 358 -0.03 -1.26 -32.20
C GLY A 358 0.27 -2.39 -33.21
N VAL A 359 1.54 -2.68 -33.48
CA VAL A 359 1.97 -3.63 -34.54
C VAL A 359 2.24 -5.03 -34.00
N TRP A 360 2.98 -5.14 -32.89
CA TRP A 360 3.31 -6.44 -32.28
C TRP A 360 2.95 -6.53 -30.79
N GLY A 361 2.37 -5.48 -30.19
CA GLY A 361 1.95 -5.47 -28.79
C GLY A 361 3.02 -4.93 -27.84
N SER A 362 2.56 -4.38 -26.73
CA SER A 362 3.39 -4.00 -25.57
C SER A 362 2.55 -4.24 -24.31
N GLY A 363 3.08 -5.02 -23.36
CA GLY A 363 2.37 -5.35 -22.13
C GLY A 363 2.09 -4.10 -21.29
N LEU A 364 0.95 -4.09 -20.60
CA LEU A 364 0.41 -2.98 -19.81
C LEU A 364 -0.01 -1.75 -20.64
N GLN A 365 -0.01 -1.85 -21.97
CA GLN A 365 -0.29 -0.75 -22.89
C GLN A 365 -1.46 -1.06 -23.84
N THR A 366 -2.45 -1.84 -23.40
CA THR A 366 -3.59 -2.28 -24.23
C THR A 366 -4.38 -1.12 -24.84
N ALA A 367 -4.68 -0.05 -24.09
CA ALA A 367 -5.39 1.12 -24.63
C ALA A 367 -4.53 1.91 -25.62
N TYR A 368 -3.23 2.06 -25.33
CA TYR A 368 -2.29 2.72 -26.21
C TYR A 368 -2.10 1.93 -27.52
N ALA A 369 -1.96 0.61 -27.45
CA ALA A 369 -1.85 -0.29 -28.60
C ALA A 369 -3.10 -0.20 -29.50
N ALA A 370 -4.29 -0.22 -28.91
CA ALA A 370 -5.56 -0.06 -29.63
C ALA A 370 -5.63 1.28 -30.39
N GLY A 371 -5.27 2.39 -29.73
CA GLY A 371 -5.27 3.72 -30.34
C GLY A 371 -4.27 3.87 -31.50
N ASN A 372 -3.11 3.22 -31.42
CA ASN A 372 -2.12 3.24 -32.50
C ASN A 372 -2.51 2.33 -33.68
N ALA A 373 -3.09 1.16 -33.41
CA ALA A 373 -3.60 0.29 -34.47
C ALA A 373 -4.73 0.98 -35.27
N PHE A 374 -5.58 1.78 -34.61
CA PHE A 374 -6.56 2.63 -35.30
C PHE A 374 -5.90 3.57 -36.33
N LEU A 375 -4.77 4.20 -35.99
CA LEU A 375 -4.07 5.09 -36.92
C LEU A 375 -3.54 4.35 -38.15
N ASP A 376 -3.00 3.14 -37.95
CA ASP A 376 -2.52 2.30 -39.04
C ASP A 376 -3.69 1.92 -39.99
N GLY A 377 -4.84 1.53 -39.41
CA GLY A 377 -6.06 1.25 -40.15
C GLY A 377 -6.65 2.48 -40.86
N LEU A 378 -6.59 3.65 -40.24
CA LEU A 378 -7.06 4.91 -40.83
C LEU A 378 -6.24 5.30 -42.07
N ALA A 379 -4.91 5.13 -42.02
CA ALA A 379 -4.05 5.38 -43.17
C ALA A 379 -4.40 4.44 -44.34
N ALA A 380 -4.59 3.15 -44.06
CA ALA A 380 -4.99 2.18 -45.07
C ALA A 380 -6.36 2.51 -45.69
N ARG A 381 -7.35 2.88 -44.86
CA ARG A 381 -8.70 3.29 -45.29
C ARG A 381 -8.65 4.55 -46.16
N ARG A 382 -7.87 5.56 -45.77
CA ARG A 382 -7.72 6.81 -46.53
C ARG A 382 -7.04 6.58 -47.88
N ARG A 383 -6.03 5.70 -47.94
CA ARG A 383 -5.39 5.27 -49.20
C ARG A 383 -6.33 4.48 -50.10
N ALA A 384 -7.21 3.65 -49.55
CA ALA A 384 -8.22 2.93 -50.31
C ALA A 384 -9.24 3.87 -50.99
N ARG A 385 -9.47 5.07 -50.43
CA ARG A 385 -10.24 6.17 -51.04
C ARG A 385 -9.45 6.96 -52.11
N GLY A 386 -8.18 6.61 -52.37
CA GLY A 386 -7.31 7.32 -53.30
C GLY A 386 -6.64 8.58 -52.73
N LEU A 387 -6.77 8.82 -51.42
CA LEU A 387 -6.20 9.99 -50.74
C LEU A 387 -4.84 9.66 -50.13
N THR A 388 -3.98 10.67 -49.97
CA THR A 388 -2.68 10.47 -49.31
C THR A 388 -2.85 10.17 -47.82
N ALA A 389 -2.06 9.22 -47.32
CA ALA A 389 -1.88 8.95 -45.90
C ALA A 389 -0.63 8.09 -45.64
N THR A 390 0.09 8.37 -44.55
CA THR A 390 1.25 7.59 -44.11
C THR A 390 1.19 7.40 -42.61
N ALA A 391 1.00 6.17 -42.15
CA ALA A 391 1.17 5.81 -40.74
C ALA A 391 2.60 5.35 -40.50
N ILE A 392 3.25 5.89 -39.47
CA ILE A 392 4.59 5.46 -39.06
C ILE A 392 4.50 4.90 -37.64
N ALA A 393 4.71 3.60 -37.49
CA ALA A 393 4.76 2.93 -36.20
C ALA A 393 6.16 3.07 -35.58
N TRP A 394 6.27 3.98 -34.61
CA TRP A 394 7.56 4.33 -34.00
C TRP A 394 7.95 3.40 -32.85
N GLY A 395 9.24 3.05 -32.80
CA GLY A 395 9.93 2.72 -31.56
C GLY A 395 10.19 3.98 -30.72
N PRO A 396 10.71 3.84 -29.50
CA PRO A 396 10.96 4.97 -28.59
C PRO A 396 11.99 5.95 -29.18
N TRP A 397 11.85 7.27 -28.93
CA TRP A 397 12.81 8.30 -29.36
C TRP A 397 13.66 8.78 -28.17
N ALA A 398 14.94 9.06 -28.39
CA ALA A 398 15.88 9.52 -27.35
C ALA A 398 15.66 11.01 -26.97
N ASP A 399 15.66 11.92 -27.95
CA ASP A 399 15.80 13.37 -27.69
C ASP A 399 14.45 14.12 -27.49
N GLY A 400 13.43 13.49 -26.93
CA GLY A 400 12.06 13.97 -27.10
C GLY A 400 11.06 13.63 -26.00
N GLY A 401 11.48 13.42 -24.75
CA GLY A 401 10.56 13.34 -23.60
C GLY A 401 9.48 12.23 -23.66
N MET A 402 9.58 11.29 -24.61
CA MET A 402 8.75 10.08 -24.65
C MET A 402 9.25 9.01 -23.67
N VAL A 403 10.52 9.10 -23.27
CA VAL A 403 11.22 8.12 -22.45
C VAL A 403 12.14 8.91 -21.51
N THR A 404 12.10 8.64 -20.21
CA THR A 404 13.06 9.24 -19.27
C THR A 404 14.44 8.56 -19.38
N ASP A 405 15.52 9.18 -18.90
CA ASP A 405 16.86 8.58 -18.89
C ASP A 405 16.90 7.21 -18.18
N ALA A 406 16.04 7.02 -17.17
CA ALA A 406 15.88 5.74 -16.47
C ALA A 406 15.16 4.68 -17.32
N ASP A 407 14.13 5.10 -18.06
CA ASP A 407 13.35 4.24 -18.97
C ASP A 407 14.16 3.82 -20.20
N GLU A 408 15.07 4.68 -20.68
CA GLU A 408 15.95 4.38 -21.82
C GLU A 408 16.91 3.22 -21.50
N ALA A 409 17.52 3.24 -20.31
CA ALA A 409 18.37 2.14 -19.86
C ALA A 409 17.58 0.83 -19.72
N HIS A 410 16.30 0.91 -19.33
CA HIS A 410 15.40 -0.23 -19.20
C HIS A 410 14.98 -0.84 -20.53
N LEU A 411 14.51 -0.01 -21.48
CA LEU A 411 14.16 -0.42 -22.84
C LEU A 411 15.36 -1.09 -23.54
N ARG A 412 16.56 -0.53 -23.37
CA ARG A 412 17.79 -1.07 -23.94
C ARG A 412 18.16 -2.44 -23.38
N ARG A 413 17.86 -2.71 -22.10
CA ARG A 413 18.03 -4.05 -21.49
C ARG A 413 17.08 -5.10 -22.09
N ARG A 414 15.89 -4.67 -22.54
CA ARG A 414 14.89 -5.51 -23.24
C ARG A 414 15.12 -5.63 -24.75
N GLY A 415 16.23 -5.08 -25.26
CA GLY A 415 16.55 -5.08 -26.69
C GLY A 415 15.78 -4.05 -27.52
N VAL A 416 15.07 -3.10 -26.89
CA VAL A 416 14.43 -1.97 -27.58
C VAL A 416 15.34 -0.75 -27.47
N VAL A 417 15.89 -0.30 -28.58
CA VAL A 417 16.85 0.81 -28.62
C VAL A 417 16.14 2.10 -29.03
N THR A 418 16.40 3.17 -28.28
CA THR A 418 15.90 4.51 -28.57
C THR A 418 16.45 5.04 -29.90
N LEU A 419 15.57 5.64 -30.71
CA LEU A 419 15.95 6.29 -31.96
C LEU A 419 16.35 7.75 -31.70
N PRO A 420 17.54 8.19 -32.14
CA PRO A 420 17.88 9.61 -32.18
C PRO A 420 16.86 10.40 -33.02
N ALA A 421 16.44 11.58 -32.55
CA ALA A 421 15.36 12.32 -33.20
C ALA A 421 15.70 12.71 -34.66
N ALA A 422 16.97 13.04 -34.94
CA ALA A 422 17.44 13.34 -36.30
C ALA A 422 17.28 12.14 -37.26
N LEU A 423 17.51 10.91 -36.78
CA LEU A 423 17.29 9.70 -37.57
C LEU A 423 15.79 9.44 -37.79
N ALA A 424 14.97 9.69 -36.78
CA ALA A 424 13.53 9.51 -36.88
C ALA A 424 12.91 10.51 -37.88
N VAL A 425 13.31 11.78 -37.84
CA VAL A 425 12.94 12.79 -38.85
C VAL A 425 13.37 12.35 -40.26
N THR A 426 14.58 11.83 -40.42
CA THR A 426 15.05 11.26 -41.69
C THR A 426 14.14 10.11 -42.16
N ALA A 427 13.59 9.34 -41.23
CA ALA A 427 12.65 8.26 -41.54
C ALA A 427 11.31 8.79 -42.05
N VAL A 428 10.82 9.92 -41.51
CA VAL A 428 9.62 10.61 -42.00
C VAL A 428 9.80 11.03 -43.45
N GLN A 429 10.87 11.76 -43.77
CA GLN A 429 11.18 12.16 -45.15
C GLN A 429 11.19 10.96 -46.08
N ARG A 430 11.85 9.88 -45.68
CA ARG A 430 11.97 8.68 -46.51
C ARG A 430 10.63 7.96 -46.70
N ALA A 431 9.78 7.93 -45.69
CA ALA A 431 8.43 7.35 -45.81
C ALA A 431 7.59 8.14 -46.83
N LEU A 432 7.71 9.48 -46.83
CA LEU A 432 7.05 10.35 -47.80
C LEU A 432 7.64 10.20 -49.20
N ASP A 433 8.97 10.14 -49.34
CA ASP A 433 9.63 9.95 -50.64
C ASP A 433 9.21 8.62 -51.30
N CYS A 434 9.09 7.57 -50.49
CA CYS A 434 8.66 6.23 -50.94
C CYS A 434 7.14 6.10 -51.12
N ASP A 435 6.35 7.12 -50.76
CA ASP A 435 4.89 7.09 -50.75
C ASP A 435 4.32 5.92 -49.91
N ASP A 436 4.95 5.64 -48.77
CA ASP A 436 4.57 4.52 -47.90
C ASP A 436 3.19 4.78 -47.26
N THR A 437 2.32 3.78 -47.28
CA THR A 437 1.04 3.81 -46.54
C THR A 437 1.24 3.53 -45.05
N ALA A 438 2.04 2.50 -44.73
CA ALA A 438 2.32 2.09 -43.36
C ALA A 438 3.76 1.55 -43.27
N VAL A 439 4.54 2.06 -42.32
CA VAL A 439 5.93 1.62 -42.10
C VAL A 439 6.24 1.61 -40.61
N VAL A 440 7.00 0.61 -40.19
CA VAL A 440 7.50 0.50 -38.81
C VAL A 440 8.93 1.01 -38.78
N VAL A 441 9.26 1.86 -37.82
CA VAL A 441 10.62 2.39 -37.65
C VAL A 441 11.05 2.19 -36.20
N ALA A 442 11.92 1.21 -35.97
CA ALA A 442 12.41 0.85 -34.65
C ALA A 442 13.85 0.33 -34.73
N ASP A 443 14.66 0.64 -33.71
CA ASP A 443 15.99 0.05 -33.53
C ASP A 443 15.87 -1.06 -32.49
N ILE A 444 15.97 -2.32 -32.94
CA ILE A 444 15.75 -3.49 -32.10
C ILE A 444 17.00 -4.36 -32.11
N ASP A 445 17.52 -4.65 -30.92
CA ASP A 445 18.47 -5.73 -30.70
C ASP A 445 17.68 -7.04 -30.60
N TRP A 446 17.48 -7.67 -31.76
CA TRP A 446 16.65 -8.87 -31.91
C TRP A 446 17.16 -10.06 -31.09
N GLU A 447 18.46 -10.15 -30.80
CA GLU A 447 19.03 -11.22 -29.96
C GLU A 447 18.57 -11.08 -28.51
N ARG A 448 18.49 -9.84 -28.01
CA ARG A 448 18.00 -9.54 -26.64
C ARG A 448 16.48 -9.47 -26.55
N PHE A 449 15.82 -9.05 -27.63
CA PHE A 449 14.37 -8.82 -27.65
C PHE A 449 13.59 -10.14 -27.75
N ILE A 450 13.98 -11.06 -28.63
CA ILE A 450 13.13 -12.21 -28.99
C ILE A 450 12.90 -13.17 -27.83
N GLY A 451 13.95 -13.52 -27.06
CA GLY A 451 13.87 -14.53 -26.01
C GLY A 451 12.81 -14.20 -24.93
N PRO A 452 12.93 -13.03 -24.25
CA PRO A 452 11.93 -12.60 -23.28
C PRO A 452 10.54 -12.37 -23.90
N PHE A 453 10.48 -11.82 -25.11
CA PHE A 453 9.22 -11.51 -25.79
C PHE A 453 8.42 -12.78 -26.16
N THR A 454 9.10 -13.88 -26.52
CA THR A 454 8.44 -15.15 -26.88
C THR A 454 8.43 -16.20 -25.77
N PHE A 455 8.84 -15.86 -24.54
CA PHE A 455 9.00 -16.83 -23.45
C PHE A 455 7.67 -17.49 -23.03
N GLY A 456 6.58 -16.73 -23.01
CA GLY A 456 5.25 -17.23 -22.65
C GLY A 456 4.44 -17.76 -23.84
N ARG A 457 4.77 -17.33 -25.06
CA ARG A 457 4.07 -17.70 -26.31
C ARG A 457 4.99 -17.42 -27.51
N PRO A 458 5.16 -18.36 -28.44
CA PRO A 458 5.85 -18.09 -29.71
C PRO A 458 5.15 -16.97 -30.50
N SER A 459 5.92 -16.14 -31.21
CA SER A 459 5.37 -15.10 -32.09
C SER A 459 5.62 -15.43 -33.55
N ALA A 460 4.61 -15.99 -34.24
CA ALA A 460 4.69 -16.30 -35.67
C ALA A 460 4.96 -15.03 -36.51
N LEU A 461 4.45 -13.88 -36.07
CA LEU A 461 4.65 -12.57 -36.67
C LEU A 461 6.12 -12.22 -36.90
N LEU A 462 7.00 -12.55 -35.94
CA LEU A 462 8.43 -12.19 -35.96
C LEU A 462 9.33 -13.30 -36.51
N SER A 463 8.79 -14.50 -36.71
CA SER A 463 9.55 -15.73 -36.98
C SER A 463 10.35 -15.74 -38.30
N GLU A 464 9.97 -14.88 -39.26
CA GLU A 464 10.60 -14.80 -40.58
C GLU A 464 11.75 -13.80 -40.67
N LEU A 465 12.00 -13.02 -39.62
CA LEU A 465 13.12 -12.08 -39.61
C LEU A 465 14.47 -12.83 -39.59
N PRO A 466 15.42 -12.51 -40.49
CA PRO A 466 16.74 -13.17 -40.53
C PRO A 466 17.53 -13.08 -39.22
N GLU A 467 17.37 -11.99 -38.47
CA GLU A 467 17.96 -11.77 -37.15
C GLU A 467 17.37 -12.72 -36.10
N VAL A 468 16.05 -12.87 -36.09
CA VAL A 468 15.31 -13.75 -35.17
C VAL A 468 15.65 -15.22 -35.42
N ARG A 469 15.71 -15.65 -36.69
CA ARG A 469 16.11 -17.03 -37.04
C ARG A 469 17.55 -17.35 -36.62
N ARG A 470 18.47 -16.38 -36.71
CA ARG A 470 19.85 -16.53 -36.24
C ARG A 470 19.92 -16.62 -34.72
N ALA A 471 19.20 -15.77 -34.00
CA ALA A 471 19.12 -15.82 -32.53
C ALA A 471 18.56 -17.16 -32.04
N GLY A 472 17.49 -17.68 -32.66
CA GLY A 472 16.91 -18.99 -32.33
C GLY A 472 17.87 -20.17 -32.59
N ALA A 473 18.64 -20.15 -33.67
CA ALA A 473 19.62 -21.20 -34.00
C ALA A 473 20.81 -21.26 -33.02
N VAL A 474 21.24 -20.11 -32.49
CA VAL A 474 22.29 -20.04 -31.44
C VAL A 474 21.76 -20.57 -30.11
N THR A 475 20.50 -20.29 -29.77
CA THR A 475 19.85 -20.76 -28.55
C THR A 475 19.63 -22.28 -28.57
N ALA A 476 19.19 -22.83 -29.71
CA ALA A 476 19.01 -24.28 -29.91
C ALA A 476 20.32 -25.09 -29.87
N ALA A 477 21.46 -24.49 -30.23
CA ALA A 477 22.78 -25.12 -30.17
C ALA A 477 23.36 -25.18 -28.74
N VAL A 478 22.90 -24.32 -27.83
CA VAL A 478 23.28 -24.31 -26.41
C VAL A 478 22.38 -25.24 -25.57
N THR A 479 21.17 -25.55 -26.03
CA THR A 479 20.18 -26.40 -25.32
C THR A 479 20.15 -27.86 -25.76
N ALA A 480 21.18 -28.37 -26.44
CA ALA A 480 21.29 -29.80 -26.78
C ALA A 480 21.66 -30.66 -25.55
N ALA A 481 20.71 -30.82 -24.63
CA ALA A 481 20.62 -31.93 -23.68
C ALA A 481 19.16 -32.45 -23.74
N PRO A 482 18.93 -33.77 -23.63
CA PRO A 482 17.67 -34.37 -24.07
C PRO A 482 16.49 -33.90 -23.19
N ALA A 483 15.57 -33.16 -23.79
CA ALA A 483 14.27 -32.85 -23.21
C ALA A 483 13.31 -34.02 -23.49
N ASP A 484 13.28 -34.96 -22.56
CA ASP A 484 12.17 -35.89 -22.38
C ASP A 484 11.57 -35.62 -21.00
N VAL A 485 10.62 -34.68 -20.89
CA VAL A 485 9.63 -34.65 -19.80
C VAL A 485 8.39 -33.87 -20.29
N GLY A 486 7.32 -34.58 -20.60
CA GLY A 486 5.97 -34.00 -20.70
C GLY A 486 5.59 -33.35 -19.37
N ALA A 487 4.93 -32.19 -19.46
CA ALA A 487 4.56 -31.31 -18.36
C ALA A 487 4.11 -32.07 -17.09
N THR A 488 5.02 -32.19 -16.14
CA THR A 488 4.68 -32.53 -14.75
C THR A 488 4.63 -31.21 -13.97
N PRO A 489 3.56 -30.95 -13.18
CA PRO A 489 3.48 -29.74 -12.35
C PRO A 489 4.73 -29.58 -11.47
N LEU A 490 5.24 -28.35 -11.32
CA LEU A 490 6.46 -28.04 -10.56
C LEU A 490 6.47 -28.68 -9.16
N ALA A 491 5.30 -28.75 -8.49
CA ALA A 491 5.11 -29.45 -7.22
C ALA A 491 5.44 -30.95 -7.28
N ALA A 492 5.07 -31.65 -8.35
CA ALA A 492 5.35 -33.08 -8.54
C ALA A 492 6.85 -33.32 -8.78
N ARG A 493 7.52 -32.41 -9.49
CA ARG A 493 8.98 -32.43 -9.69
C ARG A 493 9.75 -32.18 -8.39
N LEU A 494 9.29 -31.24 -7.57
CA LEU A 494 9.90 -30.93 -6.28
C LEU A 494 9.70 -32.07 -5.26
N ALA A 495 8.54 -32.73 -5.26
CA ALA A 495 8.26 -33.87 -4.37
C ALA A 495 9.25 -35.03 -4.54
N GLY A 496 9.81 -35.21 -5.74
CA GLY A 496 10.80 -36.26 -6.06
C GLY A 496 12.25 -35.96 -5.70
N LEU A 497 12.58 -34.71 -5.31
CA LEU A 497 13.96 -34.30 -4.99
C LEU A 497 14.29 -34.40 -3.48
N PRO A 498 15.56 -34.60 -3.08
CA PRO A 498 16.02 -34.39 -1.70
C PRO A 498 15.84 -32.93 -1.24
N GLU A 499 15.63 -32.70 0.06
CA GLU A 499 15.30 -31.37 0.63
C GLU A 499 16.31 -30.27 0.25
N ALA A 500 17.61 -30.54 0.34
CA ALA A 500 18.66 -29.60 -0.05
C ALA A 500 18.62 -29.25 -1.56
N GLU A 501 18.25 -30.20 -2.41
CA GLU A 501 18.14 -30.01 -3.87
C GLU A 501 16.85 -29.29 -4.26
N ARG A 502 15.76 -29.44 -3.48
CA ARG A 502 14.51 -28.69 -3.67
C ARG A 502 14.73 -27.18 -3.50
N THR A 503 15.40 -26.82 -2.41
CA THR A 503 15.67 -25.40 -2.08
C THR A 503 16.61 -24.77 -3.11
N HIS A 504 17.66 -25.48 -3.54
CA HIS A 504 18.57 -25.00 -4.58
C HIS A 504 17.84 -24.79 -5.92
N THR A 505 16.99 -25.74 -6.31
CA THR A 505 16.18 -25.66 -7.54
C THR A 505 15.24 -24.44 -7.53
N LEU A 506 14.62 -24.14 -6.38
CA LEU A 506 13.75 -22.98 -6.23
C LEU A 506 14.53 -21.65 -6.17
N ILE A 507 15.71 -21.63 -5.56
CA ILE A 507 16.60 -20.47 -5.57
C ILE A 507 17.02 -20.16 -7.00
N ASP A 508 17.42 -21.16 -7.78
CA ASP A 508 17.80 -20.96 -9.18
C ASP A 508 16.62 -20.53 -10.05
N LEU A 509 15.42 -21.06 -9.79
CA LEU A 509 14.18 -20.59 -10.42
C LEU A 509 13.93 -19.11 -10.14
N VAL A 510 13.99 -18.70 -8.87
CA VAL A 510 13.76 -17.29 -8.49
C VAL A 510 14.87 -16.40 -9.05
N ARG A 511 16.15 -16.80 -8.98
CA ARG A 511 17.27 -16.05 -9.55
C ARG A 511 17.16 -15.92 -11.06
N ALA A 512 16.69 -16.96 -11.77
CA ALA A 512 16.44 -16.89 -13.20
C ALA A 512 15.32 -15.89 -13.53
N HIS A 513 14.24 -15.87 -12.75
CA HIS A 513 13.17 -14.89 -12.94
C HIS A 513 13.60 -13.47 -12.56
N VAL A 514 14.39 -13.29 -11.49
CA VAL A 514 14.97 -12.01 -11.08
C VAL A 514 15.95 -11.51 -12.13
N ALA A 515 16.83 -12.36 -12.65
CA ALA A 515 17.74 -12.05 -13.75
C ALA A 515 16.96 -11.64 -15.01
N ALA A 516 15.87 -12.35 -15.32
CA ALA A 516 15.02 -12.03 -16.46
C ALA A 516 14.18 -10.75 -16.28
N VAL A 517 13.87 -10.33 -15.06
CA VAL A 517 13.19 -9.05 -14.76
C VAL A 517 14.18 -7.89 -14.83
N LEU A 518 15.39 -8.08 -14.29
CA LEU A 518 16.44 -7.05 -14.25
C LEU A 518 17.30 -6.97 -15.52
N GLY A 519 17.19 -7.93 -16.44
CA GLY A 519 17.94 -7.97 -17.69
C GLY A 519 19.40 -8.46 -17.55
N HIS A 520 19.68 -9.32 -16.57
CA HIS A 520 20.97 -9.99 -16.43
C HIS A 520 21.11 -11.15 -17.42
N SER A 521 22.31 -11.36 -17.97
CA SER A 521 22.58 -12.42 -18.94
C SER A 521 22.53 -13.83 -18.34
N SER A 522 22.59 -13.94 -17.01
CA SER A 522 22.49 -15.22 -16.31
C SER A 522 21.95 -15.05 -14.89
N ALA A 523 21.33 -16.12 -14.37
CA ALA A 523 20.96 -16.21 -12.94
C ALA A 523 22.17 -16.11 -12.00
N ALA A 524 23.38 -16.41 -12.50
CA ALA A 524 24.63 -16.34 -11.74
C ALA A 524 25.04 -14.91 -11.36
N GLU A 525 24.59 -13.90 -12.11
CA GLU A 525 24.83 -12.48 -11.80
C GLU A 525 23.93 -11.94 -10.68
N VAL A 526 22.87 -12.67 -10.34
CA VAL A 526 21.98 -12.34 -9.23
C VAL A 526 22.51 -13.03 -7.98
N GLU A 527 23.09 -12.25 -7.08
CA GLU A 527 23.49 -12.76 -5.76
C GLU A 527 22.23 -13.15 -4.95
N PRO A 528 22.11 -14.42 -4.49
CA PRO A 528 20.87 -14.96 -3.92
C PRO A 528 20.38 -14.22 -2.66
N ASP A 529 21.30 -13.69 -1.86
CA ASP A 529 21.01 -13.05 -0.58
C ASP A 529 20.94 -11.51 -0.66
N ARG A 530 21.22 -10.92 -1.84
CA ARG A 530 21.18 -9.47 -2.03
C ARG A 530 19.75 -8.97 -2.16
N ALA A 531 19.42 -7.89 -1.45
CA ALA A 531 18.07 -7.33 -1.43
C ALA A 531 17.62 -6.86 -2.82
N PHE A 532 16.36 -7.15 -3.20
CA PHE A 532 15.78 -6.82 -4.50
C PHE A 532 15.85 -5.32 -4.79
N LYS A 533 15.56 -4.45 -3.81
CA LYS A 533 15.71 -3.00 -3.98
C LYS A 533 17.14 -2.57 -4.32
N ALA A 534 18.15 -3.22 -3.74
CA ALA A 534 19.56 -2.95 -4.03
C ALA A 534 20.04 -3.53 -5.37
N LEU A 535 19.22 -4.39 -5.98
CA LEU A 535 19.35 -4.91 -7.34
C LEU A 535 18.54 -4.06 -8.35
N GLY A 536 17.83 -3.02 -7.90
CA GLY A 536 17.08 -2.10 -8.74
C GLY A 536 15.60 -2.41 -8.87
N PHE A 537 15.01 -3.20 -7.96
CA PHE A 537 13.55 -3.40 -7.93
C PHE A 537 12.80 -2.15 -7.44
N ASP A 538 11.71 -1.86 -8.13
CA ASP A 538 10.69 -0.85 -7.89
C ASP A 538 9.29 -1.49 -7.93
N SER A 539 8.23 -0.68 -7.81
CA SER A 539 6.85 -1.19 -7.79
C SER A 539 6.43 -1.92 -9.07
N LEU A 540 7.02 -1.61 -10.24
CA LEU A 540 6.67 -2.23 -11.52
C LEU A 540 7.38 -3.57 -11.69
N THR A 541 8.68 -3.61 -11.42
CA THR A 541 9.49 -4.83 -11.46
C THR A 541 9.10 -5.84 -10.36
N ALA A 542 8.57 -5.36 -9.23
CA ALA A 542 7.99 -6.21 -8.20
C ALA A 542 6.77 -7.01 -8.69
N VAL A 543 5.87 -6.35 -9.42
CA VAL A 543 4.68 -6.98 -10.01
C VAL A 543 5.08 -7.93 -11.14
N GLU A 544 6.06 -7.58 -11.96
CA GLU A 544 6.58 -8.48 -13.00
C GLU A 544 7.20 -9.76 -12.43
N LEU A 545 7.98 -9.65 -11.34
CA LEU A 545 8.53 -10.84 -10.66
C LEU A 545 7.41 -11.69 -10.06
N ARG A 546 6.42 -11.08 -9.38
CA ARG A 546 5.24 -11.79 -8.87
C ARG A 546 4.53 -12.56 -9.98
N ASN A 547 4.25 -11.91 -11.11
CA ASN A 547 3.54 -12.53 -12.23
C ASN A 547 4.31 -13.71 -12.83
N LYS A 548 5.63 -13.55 -13.01
CA LYS A 548 6.50 -14.62 -13.51
C LYS A 548 6.54 -15.80 -12.55
N VAL A 549 6.64 -15.53 -11.25
CA VAL A 549 6.64 -16.56 -10.21
C VAL A 549 5.27 -17.27 -10.13
N ASN A 550 4.14 -16.54 -10.10
CA ASN A 550 2.78 -17.11 -10.18
C ASN A 550 2.62 -18.04 -11.38
N THR A 551 3.12 -17.62 -12.53
CA THR A 551 3.04 -18.41 -13.77
C THR A 551 3.83 -19.71 -13.67
N ALA A 552 5.02 -19.66 -13.06
CA ALA A 552 5.92 -20.79 -12.91
C ALA A 552 5.49 -21.78 -11.81
N THR A 553 4.86 -21.27 -10.74
CA THR A 553 4.46 -22.08 -9.57
C THR A 553 2.99 -22.49 -9.59
N GLY A 554 2.13 -21.77 -10.31
CA GLY A 554 0.68 -21.95 -10.28
C GLY A 554 0.01 -21.41 -9.01
N LEU A 555 0.73 -20.63 -8.19
CA LEU A 555 0.23 -20.04 -6.95
C LEU A 555 -0.41 -18.66 -7.19
N ALA A 556 -1.36 -18.29 -6.35
CA ALA A 556 -1.92 -16.94 -6.28
C ALA A 556 -1.16 -16.12 -5.21
N LEU A 557 -0.04 -15.50 -5.59
CA LEU A 557 0.82 -14.76 -4.65
C LEU A 557 0.40 -13.29 -4.48
N SER A 558 0.56 -12.76 -3.26
CA SER A 558 0.20 -11.38 -2.86
C SER A 558 0.94 -10.30 -3.67
N PRO A 559 0.32 -9.12 -3.90
CA PRO A 559 1.00 -7.93 -4.45
C PRO A 559 2.21 -7.44 -3.64
N THR A 560 2.28 -7.74 -2.33
CA THR A 560 3.38 -7.34 -1.45
C THR A 560 4.58 -8.30 -1.48
N LEU A 561 4.52 -9.39 -2.25
CA LEU A 561 5.49 -10.49 -2.27
C LEU A 561 6.97 -10.04 -2.27
N VAL A 562 7.32 -9.07 -3.11
CA VAL A 562 8.71 -8.60 -3.24
C VAL A 562 9.17 -7.79 -2.02
N PHE A 563 8.24 -7.17 -1.30
CA PHE A 563 8.47 -6.46 -0.03
C PHE A 563 8.54 -7.44 1.16
N ASP A 564 7.74 -8.49 1.09
CA ASP A 564 7.69 -9.55 2.10
C ASP A 564 8.92 -10.46 2.06
N TYR A 565 9.40 -10.79 0.86
CA TYR A 565 10.55 -11.66 0.65
C TYR A 565 11.65 -10.88 -0.07
N PRO A 566 12.62 -10.32 0.67
CA PRO A 566 13.48 -9.27 0.14
C PRO A 566 14.60 -9.76 -0.78
N ASN A 567 14.82 -11.07 -0.91
CA ASN A 567 15.85 -11.64 -1.77
C ASN A 567 15.43 -13.01 -2.33
N ALA A 568 16.21 -13.53 -3.28
CA ALA A 568 15.87 -14.75 -4.01
C ALA A 568 15.82 -15.98 -3.10
N THR A 569 16.70 -16.05 -2.09
CA THR A 569 16.70 -17.11 -1.08
C THR A 569 15.41 -17.13 -0.26
N ALA A 570 14.99 -15.97 0.25
CA ALA A 570 13.80 -15.84 1.08
C ALA A 570 12.53 -16.19 0.30
N LEU A 571 12.43 -15.71 -0.94
CA LEU A 571 11.29 -15.98 -1.81
C LEU A 571 11.23 -17.47 -2.18
N ALA A 572 12.36 -18.10 -2.51
CA ALA A 572 12.41 -19.53 -2.84
C ALA A 572 11.93 -20.43 -1.69
N ARG A 573 12.28 -20.11 -0.44
CA ARG A 573 11.80 -20.86 0.74
C ARG A 573 10.28 -20.73 0.93
N PHE A 574 9.74 -19.54 0.70
CA PHE A 574 8.29 -19.33 0.76
C PHE A 574 7.54 -20.10 -0.34
N LEU A 575 8.04 -20.07 -1.57
CA LEU A 575 7.44 -20.86 -2.66
C LEU A 575 7.50 -22.36 -2.35
N GLN A 576 8.55 -22.82 -1.66
CA GLN A 576 8.65 -24.21 -1.22
C GLN A 576 7.54 -24.59 -0.26
N SER A 577 7.20 -23.74 0.72
CA SER A 577 6.14 -24.01 1.69
C SER A 577 4.76 -24.01 1.06
N GLU A 578 4.51 -23.07 0.14
CA GLU A 578 3.23 -22.97 -0.58
C GLU A 578 3.01 -24.15 -1.56
N LEU A 579 4.06 -24.58 -2.27
CA LEU A 579 3.97 -25.61 -3.31
C LEU A 579 3.86 -27.04 -2.79
N LEU A 580 4.49 -27.34 -1.65
CA LEU A 580 4.58 -28.70 -1.12
C LEU A 580 3.59 -28.94 0.02
N GLY A 581 2.86 -27.90 0.44
CA GLY A 581 2.14 -27.88 1.71
C GLY A 581 3.12 -27.99 2.88
N SER A 582 2.78 -27.42 4.02
CA SER A 582 3.65 -27.38 5.19
C SER A 582 3.93 -28.79 5.77
N GLN A 583 4.92 -29.49 5.21
CA GLN A 583 5.82 -30.39 5.94
C GLN A 583 7.20 -29.74 6.10
N ALA A 584 7.22 -28.43 6.34
CA ALA A 584 8.27 -27.82 7.13
C ALA A 584 7.61 -27.44 8.45
N VAL A 585 7.60 -28.40 9.38
CA VAL A 585 7.76 -28.01 10.79
C VAL A 585 9.05 -27.20 10.75
N VAL A 586 8.96 -25.87 10.76
CA VAL A 586 10.07 -25.06 11.24
C VAL A 586 10.46 -25.77 12.51
N GLU A 587 11.65 -26.38 12.55
CA GLU A 587 12.20 -26.91 13.78
C GLU A 587 12.10 -25.75 14.76
N GLN A 588 11.03 -25.79 15.56
CA GLN A 588 10.88 -24.98 16.72
C GLN A 588 12.05 -25.48 17.53
N GLU A 589 13.15 -24.72 17.51
CA GLU A 589 14.07 -24.76 18.62
C GLU A 589 13.23 -24.43 19.84
N GLN A 590 12.68 -25.50 20.43
CA GLN A 590 12.19 -25.52 21.78
C GLN A 590 13.41 -25.16 22.61
N HIS A 591 13.65 -23.87 22.78
CA HIS A 591 14.36 -23.40 23.94
C HIS A 591 13.53 -23.90 25.12
N ALA A 592 14.00 -25.00 25.71
CA ALA A 592 13.43 -25.56 26.92
C ALA A 592 13.26 -24.41 27.92
N ALA A 593 12.01 -24.19 28.32
CA ALA A 593 11.63 -23.14 29.24
C ALA A 593 12.52 -23.20 30.48
N ALA A 594 13.28 -22.12 30.71
CA ALA A 594 13.47 -21.66 32.08
C ALA A 594 12.08 -21.23 32.57
N ASP A 595 11.66 -21.74 33.73
CA ASP A 595 10.34 -21.58 34.38
C ASP A 595 9.34 -20.68 33.62
N ASP A 596 8.31 -21.32 33.08
CA ASP A 596 7.21 -20.73 32.28
C ASP A 596 6.25 -19.89 33.16
N GLU A 597 6.80 -19.14 34.11
CA GLU A 597 6.04 -18.35 35.07
C GLU A 597 5.44 -17.11 34.36
N PRO A 598 4.10 -16.93 34.42
CA PRO A 598 3.45 -15.74 33.85
C PRO A 598 3.80 -14.47 34.62
N ILE A 599 3.79 -13.33 33.93
CA ILE A 599 4.07 -12.01 34.53
C ILE A 599 2.75 -11.27 34.78
N ALA A 600 2.52 -10.86 36.02
CA ALA A 600 1.34 -10.09 36.41
C ALA A 600 1.58 -8.59 36.17
N ILE A 601 0.59 -7.91 35.57
CA ILE A 601 0.47 -6.46 35.60
C ILE A 601 -0.32 -6.11 36.86
N VAL A 602 0.30 -5.43 37.82
CA VAL A 602 -0.32 -5.12 39.12
C VAL A 602 -0.72 -3.66 39.28
N ALA A 603 -0.14 -2.77 38.48
CA ALA A 603 -0.61 -1.40 38.34
C ALA A 603 -0.25 -0.83 36.97
N MET A 604 -0.95 0.24 36.60
CA MET A 604 -0.71 0.99 35.37
C MET A 604 -1.04 2.46 35.56
N SER A 605 -0.31 3.34 34.88
CA SER A 605 -0.55 4.79 34.82
C SER A 605 -0.27 5.28 33.39
N CYS A 606 -0.95 6.35 32.97
CA CYS A 606 -0.69 6.96 31.67
C CYS A 606 -1.18 8.40 31.63
N HIS A 607 -0.45 9.25 30.90
CA HIS A 607 -0.95 10.55 30.44
C HIS A 607 -0.92 10.56 28.91
N LEU A 608 -2.06 10.84 28.28
CA LEU A 608 -2.28 10.74 26.84
C LEU A 608 -3.02 12.00 26.33
N PRO A 609 -3.05 12.25 25.01
CA PRO A 609 -3.77 13.37 24.42
C PRO A 609 -5.25 13.42 24.84
N GLY A 610 -5.86 14.61 24.76
CA GLY A 610 -7.26 14.81 25.15
C GLY A 610 -7.46 15.01 26.66
N GLY A 611 -6.39 15.28 27.41
CA GLY A 611 -6.45 15.47 28.85
C GLY A 611 -6.58 14.18 29.65
N VAL A 612 -6.25 13.04 29.04
CA VAL A 612 -6.23 11.74 29.69
C VAL A 612 -5.05 11.69 30.66
N ASP A 613 -5.31 11.57 31.96
CA ASP A 613 -4.32 11.51 33.04
C ASP A 613 -4.34 10.17 33.81
N SER A 614 -5.14 9.21 33.33
CA SER A 614 -5.36 7.94 33.99
C SER A 614 -5.86 6.86 33.01
N PRO A 615 -5.64 5.57 33.31
CA PRO A 615 -6.26 4.47 32.57
C PRO A 615 -7.78 4.54 32.51
N GLU A 616 -8.41 5.05 33.58
CA GLU A 616 -9.85 5.27 33.65
C GLU A 616 -10.30 6.38 32.67
N ALA A 617 -9.61 7.52 32.63
CA ALA A 617 -9.89 8.57 31.65
C ALA A 617 -9.65 8.12 30.20
N LEU A 618 -8.66 7.24 29.95
CA LEU A 618 -8.47 6.62 28.64
C LEU A 618 -9.68 5.77 28.25
N TRP A 619 -10.22 5.00 29.21
CA TRP A 619 -11.39 4.17 28.99
C TRP A 619 -12.63 5.01 28.64
N ASP A 620 -12.85 6.12 29.35
CA ASP A 620 -13.93 7.07 29.05
C ASP A 620 -13.79 7.68 27.64
N LEU A 621 -12.56 8.04 27.24
CA LEU A 621 -12.28 8.55 25.89
C LEU A 621 -12.64 7.54 24.79
N VAL A 622 -12.17 6.29 24.91
CA VAL A 622 -12.37 5.29 23.84
C VAL A 622 -13.81 4.77 23.78
N THR A 623 -14.51 4.69 24.91
CA THR A 623 -15.91 4.23 24.95
C THR A 623 -16.90 5.31 24.51
N SER A 624 -16.61 6.58 24.78
CA SER A 624 -17.39 7.70 24.24
C SER A 624 -17.11 7.97 22.75
N GLY A 625 -16.09 7.34 22.18
CA GLY A 625 -15.68 7.52 20.80
C GLY A 625 -15.01 8.88 20.54
N GLY A 626 -14.32 9.43 21.55
CA GLY A 626 -13.64 10.72 21.47
C GLY A 626 -12.40 10.70 20.56
N ASP A 627 -12.18 11.83 19.88
CA ASP A 627 -11.01 12.13 19.05
C ASP A 627 -10.18 13.21 19.76
N ALA A 628 -8.94 12.89 20.08
CA ALA A 628 -8.02 13.72 20.85
C ALA A 628 -6.98 14.46 19.96
N ILE A 629 -7.15 14.45 18.65
CA ILE A 629 -6.32 15.22 17.72
C ILE A 629 -6.67 16.72 17.83
N SER A 630 -5.64 17.56 17.95
CA SER A 630 -5.75 19.00 18.21
C SER A 630 -4.62 19.78 17.52
N GLU A 631 -4.73 21.11 17.51
CA GLU A 631 -3.70 22.00 16.95
C GLU A 631 -2.36 21.92 17.70
N PHE A 632 -1.29 22.44 17.09
CA PHE A 632 0.03 22.51 17.73
C PHE A 632 0.06 23.36 19.01
N PRO A 633 0.85 22.95 20.04
CA PRO A 633 0.92 23.67 21.31
C PRO A 633 1.63 25.03 21.18
N SER A 634 1.00 26.08 21.73
CA SER A 634 1.53 27.46 21.70
C SER A 634 2.65 27.73 22.72
N ASN A 635 2.84 26.84 23.70
CA ASN A 635 3.83 26.99 24.78
C ASN A 635 5.19 26.33 24.50
N ARG A 636 5.45 25.87 23.26
CA ARG A 636 6.71 25.21 22.86
C ARG A 636 7.68 26.13 22.10
N GLY A 637 7.27 27.35 21.77
CA GLY A 637 8.09 28.31 21.01
C GLY A 637 8.30 27.91 19.55
N TRP A 638 7.36 27.15 18.98
CA TRP A 638 7.32 26.79 17.57
C TRP A 638 6.73 27.94 16.75
N ASP A 639 7.38 28.31 15.65
CA ASP A 639 6.86 29.31 14.70
C ASP A 639 5.90 28.63 13.72
N VAL A 640 4.68 28.32 14.19
CA VAL A 640 3.70 27.50 13.44
C VAL A 640 3.34 28.13 12.08
N GLU A 641 3.19 29.46 12.03
CA GLU A 641 2.90 30.19 10.78
C GLU A 641 4.05 30.06 9.78
N ALA A 642 5.30 30.17 10.24
CA ALA A 642 6.43 29.95 9.35
C ALA A 642 6.66 28.47 9.02
N LEU A 643 6.22 27.52 9.84
CA LEU A 643 6.46 26.09 9.62
C LEU A 643 5.53 25.48 8.58
N TYR A 644 4.32 26.00 8.43
CA TYR A 644 3.33 25.41 7.53
C TYR A 644 3.48 25.84 6.08
N ASP A 645 3.33 24.88 5.17
CA ASP A 645 3.07 25.13 3.75
C ASP A 645 2.25 23.95 3.19
N PRO A 646 1.13 24.21 2.48
CA PRO A 646 0.33 23.12 1.91
C PRO A 646 1.06 22.38 0.77
N ASP A 647 2.12 22.95 0.19
CA ASP A 647 2.95 22.28 -0.81
C ASP A 647 3.91 21.28 -0.14
N PRO A 648 3.72 19.95 -0.33
CA PRO A 648 4.60 18.94 0.25
C PRO A 648 6.03 19.02 -0.32
N ASP A 649 6.26 19.68 -1.45
CA ASP A 649 7.57 19.81 -2.08
C ASP A 649 8.37 21.04 -1.59
N ARG A 650 7.77 21.91 -0.75
CA ARG A 650 8.44 23.09 -0.13
C ARG A 650 9.45 22.80 1.01
N PRO A 651 10.77 22.89 0.80
CA PRO A 651 11.77 22.42 1.77
C PRO A 651 11.65 23.06 3.17
N GLY A 652 11.79 22.24 4.21
CA GLY A 652 11.77 22.69 5.60
C GLY A 652 10.39 23.08 6.15
N LYS A 653 9.31 22.77 5.43
CA LYS A 653 7.92 23.01 5.83
C LYS A 653 7.18 21.72 6.14
N THR A 654 6.08 21.83 6.87
CA THR A 654 5.12 20.74 7.07
C THR A 654 3.75 21.12 6.50
N TYR A 655 3.06 20.14 5.92
CA TYR A 655 1.69 20.31 5.43
C TYR A 655 0.62 19.91 6.46
N ALA A 656 1.03 19.37 7.62
CA ALA A 656 0.13 19.00 8.71
C ALA A 656 0.22 20.05 9.84
N ARG A 657 -0.92 20.35 10.48
CA ARG A 657 -1.02 21.32 11.59
C ARG A 657 -1.59 20.74 12.88
N ASP A 658 -2.03 19.49 12.82
CA ASP A 658 -2.75 18.82 13.91
C ASP A 658 -2.01 17.56 14.36
N GLY A 659 -2.22 17.18 15.62
CA GLY A 659 -1.66 15.99 16.26
C GLY A 659 -2.18 15.79 17.69
N GLY A 660 -1.73 14.73 18.35
CA GLY A 660 -2.09 14.48 19.76
C GLY A 660 -1.03 15.06 20.71
N PHE A 661 -1.40 16.00 21.59
CA PHE A 661 -0.41 16.69 22.45
C PHE A 661 -0.72 16.62 23.93
N LEU A 662 0.34 16.58 24.74
CA LEU A 662 0.31 16.76 26.19
C LEU A 662 0.57 18.25 26.50
N TYR A 663 -0.50 19.05 26.50
CA TYR A 663 -0.41 20.50 26.74
C TYR A 663 0.25 20.84 28.09
N GLY A 664 0.05 20.00 29.11
CA GLY A 664 0.64 20.10 30.44
C GLY A 664 2.07 19.56 30.56
N ALA A 665 2.75 19.09 29.50
CA ALA A 665 4.07 18.45 29.67
C ALA A 665 5.19 19.39 30.17
N THR A 666 4.95 20.70 30.26
CA THR A 666 5.85 21.66 30.92
C THR A 666 5.70 21.71 32.42
N ASP A 667 4.56 21.25 32.94
CA ASP A 667 4.23 21.28 34.35
C ASP A 667 5.00 20.16 35.05
N PHE A 668 5.58 20.46 36.22
CA PHE A 668 6.33 19.48 37.01
C PHE A 668 6.56 20.00 38.44
N ASP A 669 6.23 19.19 39.44
CA ASP A 669 6.55 19.51 40.84
C ASP A 669 7.97 19.06 41.19
N ALA A 670 8.95 19.90 40.84
CA ALA A 670 10.36 19.62 41.12
C ALA A 670 10.65 19.45 42.62
N GLY A 671 9.99 20.24 43.48
CA GLY A 671 10.18 20.20 44.93
C GLY A 671 9.72 18.87 45.53
N PHE A 672 8.62 18.32 45.00
CA PHE A 672 8.11 17.01 45.41
C PHE A 672 9.16 15.90 45.22
N PHE A 673 9.89 15.91 44.10
CA PHE A 673 10.95 14.92 43.80
C PHE A 673 12.34 15.31 44.32
N GLY A 674 12.47 16.40 45.09
CA GLY A 674 13.75 16.85 45.63
C GLY A 674 14.70 17.44 44.58
N ILE A 675 14.15 17.90 43.45
CA ILE A 675 14.89 18.47 42.32
C ILE A 675 14.87 19.98 42.44
N SER A 676 16.02 20.63 42.24
CA SER A 676 16.10 22.09 42.28
C SER A 676 15.41 22.72 41.06
N PRO A 677 14.84 23.94 41.17
CA PRO A 677 14.21 24.61 40.02
C PRO A 677 15.14 24.76 38.80
N ARG A 678 16.45 24.98 39.03
CA ARG A 678 17.43 25.06 37.93
C ARG A 678 17.63 23.72 37.26
N GLU A 679 17.76 22.64 38.02
CA GLU A 679 17.87 21.31 37.45
C GLU A 679 16.60 20.94 36.67
N ALA A 680 15.42 21.20 37.23
CA ALA A 680 14.14 20.95 36.57
C ALA A 680 14.05 21.66 35.22
N LEU A 681 14.50 22.92 35.11
CA LEU A 681 14.54 23.65 33.84
C LEU A 681 15.44 23.00 32.78
N ALA A 682 16.51 22.30 33.18
CA ALA A 682 17.38 21.58 32.26
C ALA A 682 16.89 20.15 31.93
N MET A 683 15.97 19.59 32.72
CA MET A 683 15.46 18.24 32.51
C MET A 683 14.52 18.20 31.31
N ASP A 684 14.74 17.24 30.41
CA ASP A 684 13.78 16.87 29.37
C ASP A 684 12.40 16.57 30.02
N PRO A 685 11.29 17.17 29.53
CA PRO A 685 9.93 16.85 29.97
C PRO A 685 9.64 15.35 30.06
N GLN A 686 10.24 14.54 29.19
CA GLN A 686 10.09 13.08 29.22
C GLN A 686 10.59 12.49 30.55
N GLN A 687 11.70 13.00 31.13
CA GLN A 687 12.19 12.56 32.44
C GLN A 687 11.23 12.93 33.57
N ARG A 688 10.55 14.07 33.46
CA ARG A 688 9.63 14.60 34.47
C ARG A 688 8.37 13.74 34.54
N LEU A 689 7.74 13.52 33.39
CA LEU A 689 6.56 12.65 33.26
C LEU A 689 6.85 11.21 33.70
N MET A 690 8.06 10.70 33.43
CA MET A 690 8.46 9.37 33.90
C MET A 690 8.54 9.26 35.43
N LEU A 691 8.92 10.33 36.13
CA LEU A 691 8.91 10.35 37.60
C LEU A 691 7.47 10.36 38.14
N GLU A 692 6.61 11.19 37.56
CA GLU A 692 5.19 11.31 37.96
C GLU A 692 4.43 10.01 37.70
N THR A 693 4.50 9.47 36.49
CA THR A 693 3.81 8.22 36.16
C THR A 693 4.35 7.01 36.90
N SER A 694 5.65 6.96 37.22
CA SER A 694 6.20 5.90 38.09
C SER A 694 5.67 6.01 39.52
N TRP A 695 5.59 7.22 40.06
CA TRP A 695 4.97 7.47 41.37
C TRP A 695 3.51 7.00 41.39
N GLU A 696 2.73 7.41 40.37
CA GLU A 696 1.33 7.02 40.22
C GLU A 696 1.15 5.51 40.12
N ALA A 697 2.03 4.80 39.40
CA ALA A 697 1.99 3.35 39.28
C ALA A 697 2.19 2.67 40.64
N PHE A 698 3.14 3.14 41.46
CA PHE A 698 3.33 2.62 42.82
C PHE A 698 2.14 2.91 43.73
N GLU A 699 1.60 4.13 43.71
CA GLU A 699 0.42 4.47 44.52
C GLU A 699 -0.81 3.64 44.10
N ARG A 700 -1.00 3.40 42.80
CA ARG A 700 -2.07 2.54 42.28
C ARG A 700 -1.91 1.07 42.68
N ALA A 701 -0.67 0.60 42.85
CA ALA A 701 -0.39 -0.73 43.39
C ALA A 701 -0.60 -0.82 44.92
N GLY A 702 -0.87 0.30 45.60
CA GLY A 702 -0.91 0.36 47.06
C GLY A 702 0.47 0.24 47.70
N ILE A 703 1.53 0.57 46.96
CA ILE A 703 2.92 0.47 47.41
C ILE A 703 3.45 1.88 47.69
N ALA A 704 3.81 2.14 48.95
CA ALA A 704 4.49 3.38 49.31
C ALA A 704 5.92 3.38 48.73
N PRO A 705 6.32 4.35 47.87
CA PRO A 705 7.61 4.32 47.20
C PRO A 705 8.81 4.24 48.16
N ALA A 706 8.71 4.76 49.38
CA ALA A 706 9.79 4.64 50.37
C ALA A 706 10.09 3.18 50.76
N GLN A 707 9.12 2.27 50.66
CA GLN A 707 9.31 0.84 50.96
C GLN A 707 10.15 0.11 49.91
N LEU A 708 10.30 0.70 48.71
CA LEU A 708 11.06 0.10 47.61
C LEU A 708 12.54 0.50 47.60
N ARG A 709 12.97 1.38 48.51
CA ARG A 709 14.38 1.75 48.62
C ARG A 709 15.25 0.55 48.97
N GLY A 710 16.31 0.33 48.20
CA GLY A 710 17.18 -0.84 48.30
C GLY A 710 16.58 -2.13 47.73
N SER A 711 15.37 -2.08 47.16
CA SER A 711 14.77 -3.25 46.53
C SER A 711 15.37 -3.49 45.14
N ARG A 712 15.37 -4.76 44.71
CA ARG A 712 15.76 -5.16 43.36
C ARG A 712 14.63 -4.93 42.36
N THR A 713 14.11 -3.71 42.32
CA THR A 713 13.09 -3.28 41.36
C THR A 713 13.77 -2.74 40.10
N GLY A 714 13.44 -3.29 38.93
CA GLY A 714 13.97 -2.85 37.65
C GLY A 714 13.20 -1.66 37.04
N VAL A 715 13.82 -0.95 36.11
CA VAL A 715 13.26 0.20 35.38
C VAL A 715 13.61 0.08 33.90
N PHE A 716 12.61 -0.19 33.07
CA PHE A 716 12.75 -0.39 31.63
C PHE A 716 11.89 0.62 30.88
N VAL A 717 12.52 1.53 30.16
CA VAL A 717 11.83 2.70 29.57
C VAL A 717 12.10 2.79 28.08
N GLY A 718 11.05 2.73 27.28
CA GLY A 718 11.09 3.10 25.87
C GLY A 718 11.11 4.63 25.70
N MET A 719 12.13 5.17 25.06
CA MET A 719 12.22 6.62 24.79
C MET A 719 13.12 6.90 23.59
N ALA A 720 12.68 7.82 22.73
CA ALA A 720 13.52 8.39 21.68
C ALA A 720 13.97 9.82 22.05
N TYR A 721 15.15 10.22 21.57
CA TYR A 721 15.65 11.58 21.79
C TYR A 721 14.88 12.60 20.93
N GLN A 722 14.32 13.64 21.56
CA GLN A 722 13.45 14.63 20.91
C GLN A 722 14.09 16.02 20.74
N GLY A 723 15.41 16.13 20.92
CA GLY A 723 16.14 17.39 20.68
C GLY A 723 16.05 18.43 21.80
N TYR A 724 15.47 18.10 22.96
CA TYR A 724 15.38 19.03 24.08
C TYR A 724 16.78 19.49 24.54
N GLY A 725 16.95 20.80 24.68
CA GLY A 725 18.23 21.39 25.11
C GLY A 725 19.38 21.26 24.10
N ALA A 726 19.13 20.95 22.82
CA ALA A 726 20.19 20.87 21.80
C ALA A 726 20.74 22.25 21.38
N ASP A 727 19.91 23.30 21.39
CA ASP A 727 20.33 24.66 21.01
C ASP A 727 21.00 25.40 22.18
N VAL A 728 22.33 25.51 22.10
CA VAL A 728 23.17 26.23 23.08
C VAL A 728 22.77 27.71 23.20
N ARG A 729 22.25 28.34 22.14
CA ARG A 729 21.90 29.78 22.12
C ARG A 729 20.57 30.10 22.80
N ARG A 730 19.68 29.10 22.92
CA ARG A 730 18.36 29.23 23.58
C ARG A 730 18.35 28.75 25.03
N THR A 731 19.51 28.38 25.57
CA THR A 731 19.59 27.86 26.94
C THR A 731 19.68 29.02 27.94
N PRO A 732 18.87 29.03 29.02
CA PRO A 732 18.96 30.04 30.07
C PRO A 732 20.36 30.08 30.72
N GLU A 733 20.79 31.25 31.21
CA GLU A 733 22.03 31.35 32.00
C GLU A 733 21.88 30.61 33.35
N GLY A 734 22.89 29.86 33.77
CA GLY A 734 22.93 29.21 35.08
C GLY A 734 22.43 27.76 35.14
N VAL A 735 22.22 27.10 33.98
CA VAL A 735 21.85 25.68 33.86
C VAL A 735 22.94 24.79 33.26
N GLU A 736 24.14 25.35 33.00
CA GLU A 736 25.24 24.73 32.25
C GLU A 736 25.70 23.40 32.88
N GLY A 737 25.65 23.28 34.21
CA GLY A 737 26.03 22.06 34.94
C GLY A 737 25.00 20.94 34.94
N HIS A 738 23.73 21.21 34.58
CA HIS A 738 22.65 20.22 34.60
C HIS A 738 22.30 19.67 33.21
N ARG A 739 22.88 20.22 32.13
CA ARG A 739 22.53 19.86 30.75
C ARG A 739 22.76 18.40 30.40
N LEU A 740 23.93 17.87 30.79
CA LEU A 740 24.29 16.49 30.49
C LEU A 740 23.27 15.52 31.09
N VAL A 741 22.95 15.72 32.37
CA VAL A 741 21.99 14.87 33.10
C VAL A 741 20.54 15.18 32.76
N GLY A 742 20.26 16.37 32.24
CA GLY A 742 18.91 16.81 31.87
C GLY A 742 18.46 16.30 30.50
N GLY A 743 19.38 16.15 29.53
CA GLY A 743 19.04 15.75 28.15
C GLY A 743 19.47 14.34 27.73
N ALA A 744 20.30 13.63 28.51
CA ALA A 744 20.77 12.30 28.13
C ALA A 744 19.69 11.23 28.31
N SER A 745 19.44 10.43 27.25
CA SER A 745 18.42 9.38 27.27
C SER A 745 18.64 8.33 28.36
N SER A 746 19.88 7.92 28.60
CA SER A 746 20.23 6.94 29.65
C SER A 746 19.90 7.41 31.07
N VAL A 747 19.76 8.72 31.28
CA VAL A 747 19.43 9.27 32.60
C VAL A 747 17.95 9.11 32.92
N VAL A 748 17.07 8.82 31.96
CA VAL A 748 15.63 8.69 32.21
C VAL A 748 15.33 7.52 33.15
N SER A 749 15.77 6.31 32.80
CA SER A 749 15.60 5.13 33.67
C SER A 749 16.44 5.24 34.95
N GLY A 750 17.67 5.75 34.83
CA GLY A 750 18.58 5.95 35.96
C GLY A 750 18.06 6.95 36.99
N ARG A 751 17.36 8.02 36.56
CA ARG A 751 16.77 9.03 37.45
C ARG A 751 15.55 8.50 38.18
N VAL A 752 14.71 7.70 37.53
CA VAL A 752 13.62 6.97 38.20
C VAL A 752 14.21 6.06 39.28
N ALA A 753 15.18 5.21 38.92
CA ALA A 753 15.85 4.33 39.87
C ALA A 753 16.50 5.11 41.02
N TYR A 754 17.22 6.19 40.74
CA TYR A 754 17.86 7.04 41.74
C TYR A 754 16.84 7.69 42.70
N THR A 755 15.76 8.25 42.17
CA THR A 755 14.76 9.00 42.95
C THR A 755 14.01 8.09 43.92
N PHE A 756 13.66 6.89 43.48
CA PHE A 756 12.95 5.89 44.28
C PHE A 756 13.90 4.94 45.04
N GLY A 757 15.21 5.03 44.83
CA GLY A 757 16.23 4.18 45.46
C GLY A 757 16.16 2.72 45.03
N LEU A 758 15.86 2.45 43.77
CA LEU A 758 15.73 1.10 43.21
C LEU A 758 17.11 0.58 42.77
N GLU A 759 17.40 -0.68 43.07
CA GLU A 759 18.70 -1.31 42.82
C GLU A 759 18.64 -2.45 41.77
N GLY A 760 17.53 -2.55 41.03
CA GLY A 760 17.43 -3.46 39.88
C GLY A 760 18.02 -2.88 38.59
N PRO A 761 17.94 -3.62 37.46
CA PRO A 761 18.39 -3.12 36.16
C PRO A 761 17.66 -1.83 35.76
N ALA A 762 18.38 -0.82 35.27
CA ALA A 762 17.82 0.43 34.78
C ALA A 762 18.26 0.67 33.34
N VAL A 763 17.33 0.54 32.38
CA VAL A 763 17.62 0.53 30.94
C VAL A 763 16.66 1.45 30.19
N THR A 764 17.23 2.31 29.36
CA THR A 764 16.47 3.10 28.38
C THR A 764 16.69 2.51 26.99
N ILE A 765 15.59 2.31 26.26
CA ILE A 765 15.54 1.57 25.00
C ILE A 765 15.00 2.51 23.93
N ASP A 766 15.71 2.61 22.81
CA ASP A 766 15.27 3.32 21.62
C ASP A 766 15.22 2.34 20.44
N THR A 767 14.02 1.83 20.19
CA THR A 767 13.67 1.10 18.96
C THR A 767 12.56 1.82 18.21
N ALA A 768 12.55 3.16 18.32
CA ALA A 768 11.49 4.03 17.82
C ALA A 768 10.09 3.58 18.33
N CYS A 769 9.15 3.32 17.43
CA CYS A 769 7.75 3.08 17.75
C CYS A 769 7.47 1.77 18.53
N SER A 770 8.42 0.82 18.56
CA SER A 770 8.28 -0.43 19.33
C SER A 770 8.87 -0.39 20.74
N SER A 771 9.47 0.74 21.14
CA SER A 771 10.31 0.83 22.34
C SER A 771 9.63 0.37 23.63
N SER A 772 8.36 0.75 23.89
CA SER A 772 7.67 0.36 25.12
C SER A 772 7.38 -1.15 25.22
N LEU A 773 7.10 -1.84 24.10
CA LEU A 773 6.90 -3.29 24.14
C LEU A 773 8.22 -4.05 24.27
N VAL A 774 9.30 -3.53 23.68
CA VAL A 774 10.64 -4.07 23.91
C VAL A 774 11.04 -3.89 25.37
N ALA A 775 10.72 -2.75 25.98
CA ALA A 775 10.92 -2.50 27.41
C ALA A 775 10.15 -3.50 28.29
N LEU A 776 8.88 -3.76 27.97
CA LEU A 776 8.10 -4.79 28.65
C LEU A 776 8.69 -6.19 28.47
N HIS A 777 9.09 -6.55 27.24
CA HIS A 777 9.73 -7.84 26.97
C HIS A 777 11.00 -8.04 27.82
N LEU A 778 11.89 -7.04 27.89
CA LEU A 778 13.11 -7.12 28.69
C LEU A 778 12.83 -7.16 30.19
N ALA A 779 11.84 -6.39 30.67
CA ALA A 779 11.40 -6.46 32.07
C ALA A 779 10.92 -7.88 32.44
N MET A 780 10.15 -8.53 31.56
CA MET A 780 9.70 -9.91 31.76
C MET A 780 10.88 -10.88 31.84
N GLN A 781 11.89 -10.74 30.97
CA GLN A 781 13.08 -11.59 31.00
C GLN A 781 13.88 -11.39 32.28
N SER A 782 14.10 -10.14 32.72
CA SER A 782 14.80 -9.85 33.97
C SER A 782 14.04 -10.34 35.20
N LEU A 783 12.70 -10.37 35.18
CA LEU A 783 11.88 -10.98 36.24
C LEU A 783 12.02 -12.51 36.25
N ARG A 784 11.95 -13.16 35.09
CA ARG A 784 12.08 -14.63 34.95
C ARG A 784 13.46 -15.13 35.33
N ASN A 785 14.50 -14.42 34.90
CA ASN A 785 15.89 -14.71 35.26
C ASN A 785 16.23 -14.36 36.70
N GLY A 786 15.29 -13.74 37.43
CA GLY A 786 15.49 -13.32 38.80
C GLY A 786 16.63 -12.31 38.91
N GLU A 787 16.74 -11.35 37.97
CA GLU A 787 17.58 -10.14 38.07
C GLU A 787 16.86 -9.05 38.88
N CYS A 788 15.53 -9.00 38.79
CA CYS A 788 14.65 -8.18 39.61
C CYS A 788 13.48 -8.99 40.18
N THR A 789 12.80 -8.45 41.19
CA THR A 789 11.58 -9.04 41.79
C THR A 789 10.31 -8.32 41.36
N MET A 790 10.46 -7.08 40.90
CA MET A 790 9.41 -6.22 40.38
C MET A 790 10.05 -5.31 39.33
N ALA A 791 9.30 -4.81 38.35
CA ALA A 791 9.83 -3.89 37.36
C ALA A 791 8.80 -2.85 36.93
N LEU A 792 9.27 -1.62 36.73
CA LEU A 792 8.58 -0.59 35.96
C LEU A 792 8.90 -0.80 34.49
N ALA A 793 7.88 -0.94 33.64
CA ALA A 793 8.02 -1.11 32.20
C ALA A 793 7.06 -0.20 31.45
N GLY A 794 7.57 0.65 30.55
CA GLY A 794 6.72 1.59 29.83
C GLY A 794 7.47 2.39 28.78
N GLY A 795 6.88 3.52 28.37
CA GLY A 795 7.51 4.41 27.41
C GLY A 795 6.93 5.82 27.44
N VAL A 796 7.70 6.77 26.91
CA VAL A 796 7.37 8.20 26.90
C VAL A 796 7.78 8.85 25.59
N THR A 797 7.00 9.83 25.14
CA THR A 797 7.32 10.73 24.04
C THR A 797 6.74 12.11 24.33
N VAL A 798 7.60 13.13 24.31
CA VAL A 798 7.21 14.54 24.28
C VAL A 798 8.02 15.22 23.19
N MET A 799 7.36 15.84 22.22
CA MET A 799 7.99 16.50 21.09
C MET A 799 8.49 17.88 21.53
N ALA A 800 9.81 18.02 21.70
CA ALA A 800 10.40 19.33 22.03
C ALA A 800 10.47 20.27 20.82
N GLY A 801 10.53 19.71 19.60
CA GLY A 801 10.59 20.45 18.34
C GLY A 801 9.68 19.84 17.26
N PRO A 802 9.40 20.58 16.18
CA PRO A 802 8.50 20.14 15.11
C PRO A 802 9.19 19.29 14.02
N SER A 803 10.42 18.80 14.25
CA SER A 803 11.26 18.18 13.21
C SER A 803 10.61 16.94 12.59
N VAL A 804 9.94 16.12 13.39
CA VAL A 804 9.26 14.90 12.91
C VAL A 804 8.17 15.24 11.87
N PHE A 805 7.46 16.36 12.05
CA PHE A 805 6.45 16.82 11.09
C PHE A 805 7.10 17.29 9.78
N VAL A 806 8.22 18.01 9.85
CA VAL A 806 8.94 18.48 8.66
C VAL A 806 9.53 17.31 7.86
N GLU A 807 10.16 16.35 8.54
CA GLU A 807 10.79 15.19 7.92
C GLU A 807 9.76 14.26 7.27
N PHE A 808 8.65 13.97 7.95
CA PHE A 808 7.61 13.10 7.39
C PHE A 808 6.75 13.79 6.33
N SER A 809 6.65 15.13 6.34
CA SER A 809 6.06 15.86 5.22
C SER A 809 6.88 15.69 3.92
N ARG A 810 8.22 15.71 4.01
CA ARG A 810 9.09 15.39 2.84
C ARG A 810 8.84 14.00 2.29
N GLN A 811 8.58 13.04 3.18
CA GLN A 811 8.34 11.63 2.82
C GLN A 811 6.87 11.36 2.43
N ARG A 812 5.98 12.36 2.54
CA ARG A 812 4.54 12.23 2.31
C ARG A 812 3.92 11.14 3.19
N GLY A 813 4.41 11.00 4.42
CA GLY A 813 4.00 9.98 5.38
C GLY A 813 2.99 10.45 6.42
N LEU A 814 2.67 11.75 6.47
CA LEU A 814 1.70 12.31 7.41
C LEU A 814 0.29 12.32 6.83
N SER A 815 -0.69 12.08 7.68
CA SER A 815 -2.07 12.46 7.38
C SER A 815 -2.21 13.99 7.43
N PRO A 816 -2.82 14.65 6.42
CA PRO A 816 -2.95 16.11 6.39
C PRO A 816 -3.69 16.71 7.59
N ASP A 817 -4.65 15.98 8.17
CA ASP A 817 -5.44 16.42 9.31
C ASP A 817 -5.01 15.77 10.65
N GLY A 818 -3.86 15.11 10.65
CA GLY A 818 -3.26 14.54 11.86
C GLY A 818 -3.98 13.31 12.42
N ARG A 819 -4.94 12.70 11.71
CA ARG A 819 -5.67 11.51 12.18
C ARG A 819 -5.09 10.22 11.63
N CYS A 820 -5.07 9.18 12.45
CA CYS A 820 -4.70 7.82 12.00
C CYS A 820 -5.95 7.04 11.60
N ARG A 821 -6.17 6.86 10.30
CA ARG A 821 -7.29 6.08 9.73
C ARG A 821 -6.91 4.60 9.58
N ALA A 822 -6.62 3.96 10.71
CA ALA A 822 -6.06 2.62 10.73
C ALA A 822 -6.97 1.60 10.02
N PHE A 823 -6.44 0.94 8.98
CA PHE A 823 -7.12 -0.05 8.14
C PHE A 823 -8.34 0.47 7.35
N GLY A 824 -8.62 1.77 7.36
CA GLY A 824 -9.71 2.38 6.60
C GLY A 824 -9.36 2.57 5.11
N ALA A 825 -10.38 2.64 4.25
CA ALA A 825 -10.21 2.93 2.82
C ALA A 825 -9.53 4.29 2.56
N ASP A 826 -9.79 5.27 3.43
CA ASP A 826 -9.23 6.61 3.36
C ASP A 826 -7.89 6.77 4.09
N ALA A 827 -7.19 5.68 4.41
CA ALA A 827 -5.87 5.71 5.03
C ALA A 827 -4.87 6.53 4.18
N ASP A 828 -4.41 7.67 4.69
CA ASP A 828 -3.60 8.64 3.93
C ASP A 828 -2.26 9.00 4.59
N GLY A 829 -1.97 8.47 5.78
CA GLY A 829 -0.73 8.70 6.50
C GLY A 829 -0.92 8.60 8.02
N THR A 830 0.17 8.86 8.75
CA THR A 830 0.16 8.83 10.22
C THR A 830 -0.07 10.21 10.81
N GLY A 831 -0.80 10.26 11.92
CA GLY A 831 -0.90 11.43 12.80
C GLY A 831 0.03 11.28 14.00
N TRP A 832 0.96 12.21 14.21
CA TRP A 832 1.89 12.11 15.35
C TRP A 832 1.27 12.56 16.66
N ALA A 833 1.67 11.89 17.74
CA ALA A 833 1.24 12.25 19.08
C ALA A 833 2.32 12.09 20.15
N GLU A 834 2.10 12.76 21.27
CA GLU A 834 2.83 12.63 22.54
C GLU A 834 2.10 11.68 23.49
N GLY A 835 2.80 11.11 24.46
CA GLY A 835 2.18 10.26 25.45
C GLY A 835 3.18 9.62 26.40
N VAL A 836 2.69 9.17 27.56
CA VAL A 836 3.44 8.36 28.51
C VAL A 836 2.54 7.25 29.06
N GLY A 837 3.11 6.06 29.22
CA GLY A 837 2.44 4.95 29.90
C GLY A 837 3.44 4.13 30.68
N MET A 838 3.04 3.66 31.86
CA MET A 838 3.85 2.87 32.77
C MET A 838 3.08 1.68 33.32
N LEU A 839 3.72 0.52 33.33
CA LEU A 839 3.22 -0.71 33.94
C LEU A 839 4.12 -1.08 35.10
N LEU A 840 3.52 -1.48 36.23
CA LEU A 840 4.22 -2.17 37.29
C LEU A 840 3.97 -3.66 37.15
N VAL A 841 5.05 -4.43 36.98
CA VAL A 841 4.98 -5.86 36.71
C VAL A 841 5.82 -6.67 37.70
N GLU A 842 5.34 -7.87 38.03
CA GLU A 842 6.06 -8.85 38.83
C GLU A 842 5.70 -10.27 38.38
N ARG A 843 6.39 -11.29 38.90
CA ARG A 843 6.00 -12.68 38.62
C ARG A 843 4.63 -12.97 39.25
N LEU A 844 3.77 -13.74 38.59
CA LEU A 844 2.41 -13.99 39.09
C LEU A 844 2.38 -14.63 40.49
N SER A 845 3.35 -15.50 40.82
CA SER A 845 3.45 -16.05 42.18
C SER A 845 3.86 -14.99 43.21
N ASP A 846 4.70 -14.03 42.82
CA ASP A 846 5.11 -12.91 43.66
C ASP A 846 3.93 -11.98 43.93
N ALA A 847 3.15 -11.62 42.90
CA ALA A 847 1.94 -10.80 43.06
C ALA A 847 0.95 -11.43 44.05
N ARG A 848 0.69 -12.73 43.88
CA ARG A 848 -0.18 -13.49 44.78
C ARG A 848 0.37 -13.57 46.19
N ARG A 849 1.68 -13.79 46.34
CA ARG A 849 2.35 -13.85 47.65
C ARG A 849 2.31 -12.50 48.36
N ASN A 850 2.48 -11.42 47.62
CA ASN A 850 2.48 -10.05 48.14
C ASN A 850 1.06 -9.51 48.35
N GLY A 851 0.03 -10.21 47.86
CA GLY A 851 -1.36 -9.76 47.94
C GLY A 851 -1.68 -8.60 47.01
N HIS A 852 -0.86 -8.38 45.97
CA HIS A 852 -1.10 -7.35 44.98
C HIS A 852 -2.22 -7.78 44.02
N GLN A 853 -3.06 -6.82 43.65
CA GLN A 853 -4.12 -7.05 42.68
C GLN A 853 -3.51 -7.35 41.31
N VAL A 854 -3.96 -8.41 40.65
CA VAL A 854 -3.57 -8.73 39.27
C VAL A 854 -4.60 -8.11 38.33
N LEU A 855 -4.19 -7.12 37.53
CA LEU A 855 -5.06 -6.47 36.55
C LEU A 855 -5.18 -7.28 35.26
N ALA A 856 -4.06 -7.86 34.82
CA ALA A 856 -3.95 -8.79 33.71
C ALA A 856 -2.63 -9.57 33.80
N VAL A 857 -2.47 -10.57 32.96
CA VAL A 857 -1.26 -11.39 32.88
C VAL A 857 -0.63 -11.25 31.50
N VAL A 858 0.67 -10.96 31.44
CA VAL A 858 1.44 -11.07 30.19
C VAL A 858 1.83 -12.53 30.00
N ARG A 859 1.19 -13.19 29.04
CA ARG A 859 1.35 -14.63 28.77
C ARG A 859 2.59 -14.94 27.96
N GLY A 860 2.89 -14.11 26.97
CA GLY A 860 4.08 -14.26 26.14
C GLY A 860 4.38 -12.97 25.41
N SER A 861 5.64 -12.81 25.02
CA SER A 861 6.08 -11.71 24.19
C SER A 861 7.25 -12.16 23.33
N ALA A 862 7.41 -11.53 22.17
CA ALA A 862 8.54 -11.76 21.30
C ALA A 862 9.02 -10.44 20.68
N VAL A 863 10.31 -10.39 20.38
CA VAL A 863 10.95 -9.29 19.66
C VAL A 863 11.78 -9.88 18.55
N ASN A 864 11.66 -9.34 17.33
CA ASN A 864 12.52 -9.72 16.22
C ASN A 864 12.91 -8.51 15.36
N GLN A 865 13.59 -8.78 14.26
CA GLN A 865 14.06 -7.79 13.31
C GLN A 865 13.69 -8.20 11.88
N ASP A 866 13.36 -7.21 11.06
CA ASP A 866 13.03 -7.39 9.64
C ASP A 866 14.22 -7.96 8.85
N GLY A 867 15.44 -7.61 9.26
CA GLY A 867 16.67 -7.94 8.53
C GLY A 867 16.84 -7.07 7.28
N ALA A 868 17.54 -7.59 6.26
CA ALA A 868 17.70 -6.86 5.01
C ALA A 868 16.39 -6.87 4.21
N SER A 869 15.61 -5.80 4.30
CA SER A 869 14.30 -5.62 3.63
C SER A 869 14.36 -4.62 2.46
N ASN A 870 13.21 -4.25 1.87
CA ASN A 870 13.09 -3.28 0.77
C ASN A 870 13.27 -1.80 1.19
N GLY A 871 14.16 -1.55 2.14
CA GLY A 871 14.48 -0.23 2.69
C GLY A 871 14.41 -0.24 4.21
N LEU A 872 15.27 0.54 4.85
CA LEU A 872 15.39 0.57 6.31
C LEU A 872 14.06 0.82 7.04
N THR A 873 13.18 1.61 6.41
CA THR A 873 11.88 2.04 6.96
C THR A 873 10.68 1.31 6.37
N ALA A 874 10.90 0.34 5.48
CA ALA A 874 9.83 -0.43 4.86
C ALA A 874 9.46 -1.62 5.77
N PRO A 875 8.19 -1.79 6.15
CA PRO A 875 7.76 -2.92 6.98
C PRO A 875 7.89 -4.26 6.23
N ASN A 876 7.98 -5.37 6.96
CA ASN A 876 8.10 -6.72 6.40
C ASN A 876 7.05 -7.69 6.96
N GLY A 877 6.09 -8.14 6.12
CA GLY A 877 5.00 -9.02 6.54
C GLY A 877 5.47 -10.34 7.16
N PRO A 878 6.40 -11.09 6.54
CA PRO A 878 6.91 -12.34 7.12
C PRO A 878 7.63 -12.16 8.45
N ALA A 879 8.31 -11.03 8.69
CA ALA A 879 8.88 -10.73 10.00
C ALA A 879 7.79 -10.52 11.06
N GLN A 880 6.69 -9.86 10.69
CA GLN A 880 5.52 -9.70 11.56
C GLN A 880 4.85 -11.05 11.86
N GLN A 881 4.67 -11.92 10.86
CA GLN A 881 4.17 -13.29 11.08
C GLN A 881 5.10 -14.09 12.03
N ARG A 882 6.43 -13.99 11.84
CA ARG A 882 7.40 -14.66 12.71
C ARG A 882 7.31 -14.19 14.16
N VAL A 883 7.22 -12.88 14.42
CA VAL A 883 7.12 -12.38 15.81
C VAL A 883 5.80 -12.80 16.46
N ILE A 884 4.71 -12.84 15.70
CA ILE A 884 3.42 -13.38 16.16
C ILE A 884 3.59 -14.84 16.58
N HIS A 885 4.14 -15.70 15.72
CA HIS A 885 4.36 -17.11 16.05
C HIS A 885 5.29 -17.32 17.24
N GLN A 886 6.37 -16.54 17.35
CA GLN A 886 7.28 -16.60 18.49
C GLN A 886 6.59 -16.21 19.80
N SER A 887 5.74 -15.18 19.78
CA SER A 887 4.99 -14.77 20.98
C SER A 887 3.97 -15.82 21.42
N LEU A 888 3.31 -16.47 20.46
CA LEU A 888 2.36 -17.58 20.69
C LEU A 888 3.09 -18.80 21.27
N ALA A 889 4.26 -19.15 20.72
CA ALA A 889 5.10 -20.20 21.23
C ALA A 889 5.58 -19.89 22.66
N SER A 890 6.04 -18.67 22.92
CA SER A 890 6.41 -18.21 24.27
C SER A 890 5.24 -18.19 25.25
N ALA A 891 3.99 -18.15 24.78
CA ALA A 891 2.80 -18.18 25.61
C ALA A 891 2.21 -19.59 25.81
N GLY A 892 2.66 -20.57 25.02
CA GLY A 892 2.04 -21.89 24.91
C GLY A 892 0.62 -21.84 24.35
N LEU A 893 0.33 -20.93 23.41
CA LEU A 893 -1.01 -20.68 22.85
C LEU A 893 -1.07 -20.97 21.35
N ALA A 894 -2.24 -21.39 20.86
CA ALA A 894 -2.55 -21.44 19.44
C ALA A 894 -3.10 -20.09 18.94
N PRO A 895 -3.01 -19.75 17.64
CA PRO A 895 -3.55 -18.50 17.11
C PRO A 895 -5.02 -18.25 17.48
N ARG A 896 -5.88 -19.27 17.36
CA ARG A 896 -7.32 -19.21 17.71
C ARG A 896 -7.62 -18.92 19.18
N ASP A 897 -6.62 -19.00 20.05
CA ASP A 897 -6.79 -18.71 21.47
C ASP A 897 -6.84 -17.22 21.77
N VAL A 898 -6.39 -16.36 20.84
CA VAL A 898 -6.37 -14.90 20.97
C VAL A 898 -7.61 -14.29 20.31
N ASP A 899 -8.35 -13.48 21.06
CA ASP A 899 -9.65 -12.92 20.63
C ASP A 899 -9.52 -11.66 19.81
N ALA A 900 -8.59 -10.79 20.23
CA ALA A 900 -8.46 -9.46 19.68
C ALA A 900 -6.98 -9.08 19.49
N VAL A 901 -6.71 -8.23 18.51
CA VAL A 901 -5.42 -7.60 18.28
C VAL A 901 -5.59 -6.08 18.32
N GLU A 902 -4.87 -5.46 19.25
CA GLU A 902 -4.56 -4.04 19.22
C GLU A 902 -3.34 -3.85 18.33
N ALA A 903 -3.58 -3.41 17.11
CA ALA A 903 -2.59 -3.38 16.05
C ALA A 903 -1.58 -2.22 16.20
N HIS A 904 -0.50 -2.31 15.43
CA HIS A 904 0.33 -1.14 15.21
C HIS A 904 -0.43 -0.09 14.37
N GLY A 905 -1.18 -0.49 13.34
CA GLY A 905 -2.26 0.25 12.66
C GLY A 905 -2.08 1.77 12.64
N THR A 906 -1.20 2.25 11.76
CA THR A 906 -0.76 3.66 11.75
C THR A 906 -1.55 4.54 10.80
N GLY A 907 -2.46 3.96 10.00
CA GLY A 907 -3.21 4.67 8.96
C GLY A 907 -2.39 4.89 7.69
N THR A 908 -1.31 4.13 7.50
CA THR A 908 -0.44 4.30 6.34
C THR A 908 -0.85 3.37 5.20
N ARG A 909 -0.86 3.89 3.97
CA ARG A 909 -1.26 3.15 2.75
C ARG A 909 -0.51 1.84 2.51
N LEU A 910 0.74 1.73 2.97
CA LEU A 910 1.57 0.54 2.80
C LEU A 910 1.62 -0.33 4.07
N GLY A 911 1.74 0.27 5.26
CA GLY A 911 1.93 -0.46 6.50
C GLY A 911 0.69 -1.23 6.93
N ASP A 912 -0.48 -0.60 6.83
CA ASP A 912 -1.73 -1.21 7.28
C ASP A 912 -2.10 -2.48 6.46
N PRO A 913 -1.97 -2.50 5.12
CA PRO A 913 -2.18 -3.74 4.37
C PRO A 913 -1.21 -4.87 4.73
N ILE A 914 0.07 -4.55 4.96
CA ILE A 914 1.08 -5.55 5.33
C ILE A 914 0.76 -6.16 6.71
N GLU A 915 0.39 -5.34 7.68
CA GLU A 915 -0.01 -5.82 9.00
C GLU A 915 -1.30 -6.66 8.95
N ALA A 916 -2.32 -6.19 8.24
CA ALA A 916 -3.58 -6.93 8.09
C ALA A 916 -3.36 -8.30 7.45
N GLN A 917 -2.52 -8.38 6.41
CA GLN A 917 -2.16 -9.66 5.77
C GLN A 917 -1.39 -10.59 6.73
N ALA A 918 -0.47 -10.06 7.53
CA ALA A 918 0.22 -10.86 8.54
C ALA A 918 -0.75 -11.43 9.60
N LEU A 919 -1.76 -10.65 10.00
CA LEU A 919 -2.81 -11.09 10.92
C LEU A 919 -3.76 -12.10 10.29
N LEU A 920 -4.16 -11.92 9.03
CA LEU A 920 -4.97 -12.87 8.27
C LEU A 920 -4.25 -14.22 8.12
N ALA A 921 -2.96 -14.20 7.77
CA ALA A 921 -2.14 -15.39 7.59
C ALA A 921 -1.87 -16.16 8.91
N THR A 922 -1.93 -15.49 10.06
CA THR A 922 -1.63 -16.09 11.37
C THR A 922 -2.88 -16.35 12.19
N TYR A 923 -3.54 -15.28 12.64
CA TYR A 923 -4.72 -15.33 13.49
C TYR A 923 -6.01 -15.60 12.72
N GLY A 924 -6.11 -15.20 11.45
CA GLY A 924 -7.31 -15.37 10.62
C GLY A 924 -7.61 -16.80 10.20
N GLN A 925 -6.64 -17.71 10.35
CA GLN A 925 -6.74 -19.09 9.87
C GLN A 925 -7.40 -20.03 10.88
N GLY A 926 -8.21 -20.97 10.38
CA GLY A 926 -8.78 -22.05 11.19
C GLY A 926 -9.72 -21.58 12.32
N ARG A 927 -10.40 -20.45 12.12
CA ARG A 927 -11.42 -19.92 13.02
C ARG A 927 -12.82 -20.33 12.56
N ASP A 928 -13.72 -20.48 13.51
CA ASP A 928 -15.15 -20.66 13.25
C ASP A 928 -15.77 -19.29 12.94
N GLY A 929 -16.68 -19.20 11.97
CA GLY A 929 -17.25 -17.92 11.49
C GLY A 929 -18.06 -17.13 12.52
N ASP A 930 -18.33 -17.69 13.69
CA ASP A 930 -18.94 -17.02 14.84
C ASP A 930 -17.91 -16.44 15.82
N ARG A 931 -16.61 -16.69 15.61
CA ARG A 931 -15.50 -16.30 16.49
C ARG A 931 -14.30 -15.72 15.72
N PRO A 932 -14.51 -14.60 15.00
CA PRO A 932 -13.44 -13.91 14.29
C PRO A 932 -12.33 -13.42 15.23
N LEU A 933 -11.20 -13.02 14.65
CA LEU A 933 -10.27 -12.13 15.34
C LEU A 933 -10.82 -10.71 15.27
N TRP A 934 -10.95 -10.04 16.41
CA TRP A 934 -11.27 -8.62 16.42
C TRP A 934 -10.01 -7.77 16.23
N LEU A 935 -10.02 -6.86 15.27
CA LEU A 935 -8.88 -5.99 14.94
C LEU A 935 -9.23 -4.53 15.25
N GLY A 936 -8.33 -3.81 15.92
CA GLY A 936 -8.49 -2.37 16.13
C GLY A 936 -7.20 -1.62 16.39
N SER A 937 -7.29 -0.28 16.50
CA SER A 937 -6.14 0.59 16.81
C SER A 937 -6.55 1.82 17.63
N LEU A 938 -5.94 1.99 18.79
CA LEU A 938 -6.05 3.16 19.68
C LEU A 938 -5.57 4.45 19.00
N LYS A 939 -4.70 4.35 17.99
CA LYS A 939 -4.16 5.53 17.29
C LYS A 939 -5.24 6.32 16.58
N SER A 940 -6.37 5.69 16.27
CA SER A 940 -7.55 6.37 15.73
C SER A 940 -8.16 7.41 16.70
N ASN A 941 -7.96 7.25 18.01
CA ASN A 941 -8.43 8.21 19.02
C ASN A 941 -7.37 9.26 19.39
N ILE A 942 -6.11 8.85 19.53
CA ILE A 942 -5.07 9.69 20.16
C ILE A 942 -3.88 10.03 19.24
N GLY A 943 -3.88 9.55 18.01
CA GLY A 943 -2.71 9.59 17.13
C GLY A 943 -1.61 8.59 17.54
N HIS A 944 -0.47 8.66 16.87
CA HIS A 944 0.67 7.78 17.11
C HIS A 944 1.61 8.35 18.17
N THR A 945 1.49 7.84 19.41
CA THR A 945 2.30 8.24 20.58
C THR A 945 3.74 7.70 20.59
N GLN A 946 4.30 7.41 19.41
CA GLN A 946 5.69 7.00 19.18
C GLN A 946 6.18 5.92 20.15
N ALA A 947 7.17 6.21 21.00
CA ALA A 947 7.78 5.24 21.91
C ALA A 947 6.84 4.75 23.02
N ALA A 948 5.73 5.46 23.28
CA ALA A 948 4.69 5.08 24.24
C ALA A 948 3.52 4.30 23.61
N ALA A 949 3.51 4.09 22.28
CA ALA A 949 2.37 3.53 21.57
C ALA A 949 1.97 2.13 22.03
N GLY A 950 2.95 1.26 22.22
CA GLY A 950 2.69 -0.13 22.63
C GLY A 950 2.09 -0.24 24.03
N VAL A 951 2.63 0.50 25.00
CA VAL A 951 2.11 0.48 26.38
C VAL A 951 0.72 1.11 26.48
N ALA A 952 0.42 2.15 25.70
CA ALA A 952 -0.93 2.71 25.61
C ALA A 952 -1.94 1.65 25.11
N GLY A 953 -1.56 0.85 24.11
CA GLY A 953 -2.34 -0.29 23.64
C GLY A 953 -2.56 -1.37 24.70
N VAL A 954 -1.53 -1.70 25.49
CA VAL A 954 -1.66 -2.64 26.63
C VAL A 954 -2.67 -2.10 27.65
N ILE A 955 -2.56 -0.83 28.04
CA ILE A 955 -3.46 -0.21 29.02
C ILE A 955 -4.92 -0.24 28.52
N LYS A 956 -5.17 0.15 27.26
CA LYS A 956 -6.50 0.03 26.63
C LYS A 956 -7.04 -1.40 26.73
N MET A 957 -6.24 -2.39 26.36
CA MET A 957 -6.70 -3.77 26.32
C MET A 957 -6.90 -4.39 27.71
N VAL A 958 -6.14 -3.97 28.72
CA VAL A 958 -6.42 -4.30 30.13
C VAL A 958 -7.76 -3.73 30.57
N MET A 959 -8.09 -2.48 30.22
CA MET A 959 -9.40 -1.89 30.51
C MET A 959 -10.53 -2.63 29.76
N ALA A 960 -10.34 -2.94 28.48
CA ALA A 960 -11.29 -3.72 27.69
C ALA A 960 -11.60 -5.09 28.32
N MET A 961 -10.58 -5.80 28.83
CA MET A 961 -10.76 -7.07 29.54
C MET A 961 -11.55 -6.92 30.84
N ARG A 962 -11.33 -5.85 31.60
CA ARG A 962 -12.02 -5.57 32.86
C ARG A 962 -13.49 -5.20 32.65
N HIS A 963 -13.79 -4.46 31.60
CA HIS A 963 -15.15 -4.04 31.27
C HIS A 963 -15.90 -5.03 30.37
N GLY A 964 -15.20 -5.99 29.76
CA GLY A 964 -15.80 -6.99 28.89
C GLY A 964 -16.35 -6.38 27.59
N ILE A 965 -15.71 -5.33 27.06
CA ILE A 965 -16.12 -4.62 25.84
C ILE A 965 -14.88 -4.32 25.01
N LEU A 966 -14.96 -4.53 23.70
CA LEU A 966 -13.98 -4.08 22.71
C LEU A 966 -14.49 -2.77 22.08
N PRO A 967 -13.85 -1.62 22.34
CA PRO A 967 -14.29 -0.34 21.80
C PRO A 967 -13.98 -0.24 20.30
N ARG A 968 -14.83 0.52 19.58
CA ARG A 968 -14.66 0.77 18.14
C ARG A 968 -13.35 1.48 17.82
N THR A 969 -12.83 1.25 16.62
CA THR A 969 -11.76 2.01 15.97
C THR A 969 -12.40 3.13 15.15
N LEU A 970 -11.94 4.37 15.33
CA LEU A 970 -12.48 5.52 14.58
C LEU A 970 -11.96 5.54 13.14
N HIS A 971 -12.73 6.14 12.24
CA HIS A 971 -12.37 6.35 10.82
C HIS A 971 -12.11 5.05 10.03
N ALA A 972 -12.81 3.99 10.40
CA ALA A 972 -12.63 2.64 9.90
C ALA A 972 -13.92 2.06 9.29
N ASP A 973 -14.89 2.91 8.95
CA ASP A 973 -16.23 2.51 8.50
C ASP A 973 -16.20 1.60 7.27
N GLU A 974 -15.35 1.94 6.29
CA GLU A 974 -15.03 1.11 5.14
C GLU A 974 -13.58 0.59 5.27
N PRO A 975 -13.36 -0.74 5.29
CA PRO A 975 -12.01 -1.29 5.38
C PRO A 975 -11.25 -1.09 4.06
N THR A 976 -9.92 -1.02 4.12
CA THR A 976 -9.09 -0.78 2.93
C THR A 976 -9.29 -1.86 1.84
N PRO A 977 -9.48 -1.48 0.56
CA PRO A 977 -9.62 -2.42 -0.54
C PRO A 977 -8.29 -3.08 -0.94
N HIS A 978 -7.17 -2.64 -0.36
CA HIS A 978 -5.83 -3.21 -0.61
C HIS A 978 -5.55 -4.49 0.21
N VAL A 979 -6.53 -4.97 0.97
CA VAL A 979 -6.47 -6.20 1.75
C VAL A 979 -7.61 -7.11 1.33
N ASP A 980 -7.30 -8.37 1.04
CA ASP A 980 -8.32 -9.40 0.87
C ASP A 980 -8.81 -9.89 2.23
N TRP A 981 -9.81 -9.18 2.78
CA TRP A 981 -10.45 -9.54 4.06
C TRP A 981 -11.18 -10.88 4.02
N SER A 982 -11.43 -11.46 2.84
CA SER A 982 -12.07 -12.78 2.71
C SER A 982 -11.09 -13.95 2.92
N ALA A 983 -9.77 -13.69 2.94
CA ALA A 983 -8.73 -14.70 3.10
C ALA A 983 -8.63 -15.32 4.51
N GLY A 984 -9.36 -14.78 5.50
CA GLY A 984 -9.40 -15.30 6.87
C GLY A 984 -10.44 -14.56 7.72
N ASP A 985 -10.82 -15.12 8.86
CA ASP A 985 -11.87 -14.54 9.71
C ASP A 985 -11.28 -13.50 10.69
N VAL A 986 -10.92 -12.34 10.14
CA VAL A 986 -10.50 -11.14 10.89
C VAL A 986 -11.52 -10.04 10.62
N ARG A 987 -12.04 -9.42 11.69
CA ARG A 987 -13.05 -8.35 11.61
C ARG A 987 -12.56 -7.08 12.28
N LEU A 988 -12.62 -5.98 11.55
CA LEU A 988 -12.32 -4.66 12.06
C LEU A 988 -13.40 -4.21 13.04
N LEU A 989 -13.00 -3.65 14.18
CA LEU A 989 -13.87 -3.11 15.21
C LEU A 989 -14.48 -1.78 14.74
N THR A 990 -15.43 -1.80 13.80
CA THR A 990 -16.13 -0.60 13.32
C THR A 990 -17.19 -0.10 14.29
N GLU A 991 -17.68 -1.01 15.15
CA GLU A 991 -18.56 -0.72 16.28
C GLU A 991 -18.01 -1.33 17.59
N ALA A 992 -18.57 -0.91 18.72
CA ALA A 992 -18.23 -1.51 20.00
C ALA A 992 -18.84 -2.91 20.10
N VAL A 993 -18.05 -3.90 20.53
CA VAL A 993 -18.46 -5.30 20.59
C VAL A 993 -18.37 -5.80 22.03
N ASP A 994 -19.42 -6.45 22.50
CA ASP A 994 -19.38 -7.16 23.79
C ASP A 994 -18.35 -8.28 23.72
N TRP A 995 -17.50 -8.36 24.74
CA TRP A 995 -16.51 -9.43 24.90
C TRP A 995 -16.96 -10.33 26.06
N PRO A 996 -17.89 -11.27 25.84
CA PRO A 996 -18.52 -12.03 26.93
C PRO A 996 -17.52 -12.93 27.66
N GLU A 997 -17.84 -13.25 28.91
CA GLU A 997 -17.12 -14.31 29.63
C GLU A 997 -17.37 -15.66 28.97
N SER A 998 -16.35 -16.52 28.97
CA SER A 998 -16.42 -17.87 28.40
C SER A 998 -15.63 -18.84 29.28
N ASP A 999 -15.64 -20.13 28.95
CA ASP A 999 -14.86 -21.16 29.66
C ASP A 999 -13.34 -20.94 29.57
N ARG A 1000 -12.89 -19.99 28.74
CA ARG A 1000 -11.48 -19.56 28.61
C ARG A 1000 -11.34 -18.06 28.93
N PRO A 1001 -10.18 -17.63 29.46
CA PRO A 1001 -9.92 -16.23 29.73
C PRO A 1001 -9.87 -15.43 28.43
N ARG A 1002 -10.33 -14.16 28.50
CA ARG A 1002 -10.18 -13.17 27.42
C ARG A 1002 -8.70 -12.97 27.11
N ARG A 1003 -8.31 -12.98 25.84
CA ARG A 1003 -6.92 -12.81 25.40
C ARG A 1003 -6.81 -11.79 24.28
N ALA A 1004 -5.86 -10.87 24.43
CA ALA A 1004 -5.52 -9.90 23.39
C ALA A 1004 -4.03 -9.92 23.07
N ALA A 1005 -3.71 -9.66 21.82
CA ALA A 1005 -2.35 -9.35 21.38
C ALA A 1005 -2.19 -7.84 21.12
N ILE A 1006 -0.98 -7.33 21.33
CA ILE A 1006 -0.59 -5.95 21.06
C ILE A 1006 0.65 -5.97 20.16
N SER A 1007 0.55 -5.34 19.00
CA SER A 1007 1.63 -5.22 18.01
C SER A 1007 2.30 -3.84 18.08
N SER A 1008 3.62 -3.78 17.93
CA SER A 1008 4.32 -2.51 17.69
C SER A 1008 5.55 -2.72 16.80
N PHE A 1009 5.63 -1.94 15.72
CA PHE A 1009 6.68 -2.06 14.71
C PHE A 1009 7.50 -0.77 14.63
N GLY A 1010 8.80 -0.88 14.88
CA GLY A 1010 9.71 0.26 14.85
C GLY A 1010 10.14 0.58 13.42
N VAL A 1011 10.32 1.87 13.12
CA VAL A 1011 10.75 2.36 11.79
C VAL A 1011 12.13 1.85 11.35
N SER A 1012 12.90 1.24 12.25
CA SER A 1012 14.19 0.60 11.96
C SER A 1012 14.08 -0.93 11.77
N GLY A 1013 12.86 -1.46 11.64
CA GLY A 1013 12.58 -2.90 11.47
C GLY A 1013 12.51 -3.73 12.75
N THR A 1014 12.56 -3.11 13.95
CA THR A 1014 12.39 -3.86 15.22
C THR A 1014 10.91 -4.08 15.51
N ASN A 1015 10.47 -5.33 15.49
CA ASN A 1015 9.09 -5.71 15.78
C ASN A 1015 8.95 -6.26 17.18
N ALA A 1016 7.88 -5.90 17.88
CA ALA A 1016 7.52 -6.46 19.16
C ALA A 1016 6.04 -6.87 19.16
N HIS A 1017 5.74 -8.05 19.71
CA HIS A 1017 4.39 -8.58 19.84
C HIS A 1017 4.19 -9.14 21.24
N THR A 1018 3.14 -8.71 21.93
CA THR A 1018 2.85 -9.11 23.31
C THR A 1018 1.45 -9.66 23.43
N ILE A 1019 1.29 -10.80 24.10
CA ILE A 1019 -0.01 -11.42 24.38
C ILE A 1019 -0.33 -11.24 25.86
N ILE A 1020 -1.48 -10.62 26.14
CA ILE A 1020 -2.04 -10.48 27.48
C ILE A 1020 -3.29 -11.33 27.65
N GLU A 1021 -3.57 -11.71 28.88
CA GLU A 1021 -4.69 -12.56 29.29
C GLU A 1021 -5.39 -11.96 30.51
N GLN A 1022 -6.71 -12.16 30.57
CA GLN A 1022 -7.55 -11.79 31.69
C GLN A 1022 -6.98 -12.29 33.02
N ALA A 1023 -7.02 -11.44 34.04
CA ALA A 1023 -6.59 -11.83 35.38
C ALA A 1023 -7.38 -13.07 35.88
N PRO A 1024 -6.73 -13.99 36.62
CA PRO A 1024 -7.42 -15.10 37.26
C PRO A 1024 -8.54 -14.60 38.18
N ALA A 1025 -9.69 -15.30 38.17
CA ALA A 1025 -10.79 -14.99 39.07
C ALA A 1025 -10.29 -14.96 40.52
N THR A 1026 -10.44 -13.81 41.17
CA THR A 1026 -10.14 -13.67 42.60
C THR A 1026 -11.43 -14.02 43.34
N ALA A 1027 -11.37 -14.97 44.27
CA ALA A 1027 -12.53 -15.28 45.10
C ALA A 1027 -12.92 -14.01 45.87
N GLU A 1028 -14.14 -13.49 45.63
CA GLU A 1028 -14.67 -12.39 46.44
C GLU A 1028 -14.65 -12.83 47.91
N LEU A 1029 -13.84 -12.13 48.71
CA LEU A 1029 -13.88 -12.33 50.15
C LEU A 1029 -15.25 -11.88 50.63
N PRO A 1030 -15.94 -12.66 51.49
CA PRO A 1030 -17.22 -12.24 52.02
C PRO A 1030 -17.05 -10.87 52.70
N PRO A 1031 -17.98 -9.93 52.47
CA PRO A 1031 -17.89 -8.60 53.04
C PRO A 1031 -17.69 -8.70 54.54
N THR A 1032 -16.65 -8.04 55.05
CA THR A 1032 -16.36 -8.06 56.49
C THR A 1032 -17.48 -7.30 57.19
N PRO A 1033 -18.13 -7.86 58.23
CA PRO A 1033 -19.23 -7.18 58.91
C PRO A 1033 -18.81 -5.81 59.43
N ASP A 1034 -19.64 -4.80 59.16
CA ASP A 1034 -19.43 -3.45 59.63
C ASP A 1034 -19.39 -3.43 61.17
N SER A 1035 -18.26 -3.01 61.75
CA SER A 1035 -18.02 -3.02 63.19
C SER A 1035 -18.58 -1.79 63.92
N GLY A 1036 -19.13 -0.81 63.20
CA GLY A 1036 -19.57 0.48 63.78
C GLY A 1036 -18.41 1.35 64.30
N ALA A 1037 -17.16 1.02 63.96
CA ALA A 1037 -15.98 1.68 64.46
C ALA A 1037 -15.72 3.02 63.75
N LEU A 1038 -15.07 3.95 64.47
CA LEU A 1038 -14.50 5.15 63.85
C LEU A 1038 -13.23 4.75 63.09
N VAL A 1039 -13.22 4.96 61.77
CA VAL A 1039 -12.07 4.74 60.90
C VAL A 1039 -11.38 6.08 60.62
N PRO A 1040 -10.09 6.22 60.93
CA PRO A 1040 -9.33 7.43 60.60
C PRO A 1040 -8.96 7.45 59.12
N TRP A 1041 -9.43 8.47 58.41
CA TRP A 1041 -8.98 8.81 57.06
C TRP A 1041 -7.82 9.77 57.17
N VAL A 1042 -6.61 9.24 56.97
CA VAL A 1042 -5.38 10.01 57.06
C VAL A 1042 -5.05 10.60 55.70
N LEU A 1043 -5.10 11.93 55.60
CA LEU A 1043 -4.63 12.69 54.45
C LEU A 1043 -3.27 13.29 54.77
N SER A 1044 -2.36 13.29 53.79
CA SER A 1044 -1.09 13.98 53.93
C SER A 1044 -0.68 14.65 52.62
N GLY A 1045 0.16 15.68 52.72
CA GLY A 1045 0.76 16.37 51.57
C GLY A 1045 2.06 17.07 51.97
N LYS A 1046 2.88 17.44 50.98
CA LYS A 1046 4.03 18.33 51.19
C LYS A 1046 3.56 19.78 51.10
N GLY A 1047 3.30 20.41 52.24
CA GLY A 1047 2.71 21.74 52.30
C GLY A 1047 1.18 21.72 52.40
N GLU A 1048 0.67 22.74 53.07
CA GLU A 1048 -0.77 23.00 53.25
C GLU A 1048 -1.58 23.02 51.92
N PRO A 1049 -1.08 23.55 50.78
CA PRO A 1049 -1.80 23.52 49.51
C PRO A 1049 -2.00 22.09 48.96
N ALA A 1050 -0.97 21.25 49.03
CA ALA A 1050 -1.03 19.87 48.55
C ALA A 1050 -2.00 19.03 49.38
N LEU A 1051 -1.99 19.21 50.71
CA LEU A 1051 -2.94 18.57 51.63
C LEU A 1051 -4.39 18.96 51.30
N ARG A 1052 -4.65 20.25 51.03
CA ARG A 1052 -5.97 20.73 50.61
C ARG A 1052 -6.41 20.16 49.26
N ALA A 1053 -5.49 20.08 48.30
CA ALA A 1053 -5.78 19.49 46.99
C ALA A 1053 -6.11 18.00 47.12
N GLN A 1054 -5.43 17.27 48.00
CA GLN A 1054 -5.75 15.88 48.33
C GLN A 1054 -7.17 15.78 48.92
N ALA A 1055 -7.48 16.59 49.92
CA ALA A 1055 -8.81 16.60 50.54
C ALA A 1055 -9.93 16.90 49.53
N ALA A 1056 -9.69 17.81 48.58
CA ALA A 1056 -10.64 18.12 47.51
C ALA A 1056 -10.84 16.92 46.57
N ARG A 1057 -9.75 16.29 46.10
CA ARG A 1057 -9.83 15.09 45.24
C ARG A 1057 -10.55 13.93 45.91
N LEU A 1058 -10.32 13.71 47.21
CA LEU A 1058 -11.05 12.69 47.95
C LEU A 1058 -12.54 13.04 48.03
N ALA A 1059 -12.90 14.29 48.28
CA ALA A 1059 -14.30 14.72 48.29
C ALA A 1059 -14.98 14.51 46.93
N ASP A 1060 -14.33 14.95 45.84
CA ASP A 1060 -14.85 14.78 44.48
C ASP A 1060 -15.01 13.29 44.13
N HIS A 1061 -14.06 12.43 44.55
CA HIS A 1061 -14.15 10.99 44.34
C HIS A 1061 -15.33 10.34 45.07
N LEU A 1062 -15.59 10.77 46.31
CA LEU A 1062 -16.71 10.28 47.12
C LEU A 1062 -18.06 10.78 46.60
N ASP A 1063 -18.12 11.98 46.03
CA ASP A 1063 -19.33 12.50 45.39
C ASP A 1063 -19.66 11.75 44.09
N ALA A 1064 -18.63 11.24 43.39
CA ALA A 1064 -18.79 10.48 42.15
C ALA A 1064 -19.03 8.97 42.35
N ASN A 1065 -18.78 8.40 43.54
CA ASN A 1065 -18.84 6.96 43.81
C ASN A 1065 -19.53 6.65 45.14
N ASP A 1066 -20.69 6.00 45.10
CA ASP A 1066 -21.55 5.73 46.28
C ASP A 1066 -21.40 4.33 46.90
N GLY A 1067 -20.45 3.52 46.40
CA GLY A 1067 -20.29 2.10 46.77
C GLY A 1067 -19.25 1.77 47.85
N TRP A 1068 -18.40 2.71 48.27
CA TRP A 1068 -17.24 2.41 49.11
C TRP A 1068 -17.51 2.56 50.61
N THR A 1069 -17.06 1.60 51.42
CA THR A 1069 -17.20 1.69 52.88
C THR A 1069 -16.15 2.62 53.49
N ALA A 1070 -16.45 3.18 54.67
CA ALA A 1070 -15.48 4.00 55.38
C ALA A 1070 -14.19 3.24 55.75
N SER A 1071 -14.27 1.92 55.91
CA SER A 1071 -13.11 1.04 56.11
C SER A 1071 -12.26 0.93 54.86
N ASP A 1072 -12.85 0.78 53.68
CA ASP A 1072 -12.12 0.65 52.41
C ASP A 1072 -11.35 1.94 52.09
N ILE A 1073 -11.99 3.09 52.30
CA ILE A 1073 -11.37 4.41 52.13
C ILE A 1073 -10.23 4.60 53.13
N GLY A 1074 -10.47 4.27 54.41
CA GLY A 1074 -9.46 4.38 55.45
C GLY A 1074 -8.24 3.48 55.19
N LEU A 1075 -8.47 2.24 54.77
CA LEU A 1075 -7.42 1.30 54.38
C LEU A 1075 -6.61 1.84 53.19
N SER A 1076 -7.29 2.31 52.15
CA SER A 1076 -6.65 2.85 50.94
C SER A 1076 -5.84 4.12 51.21
N LEU A 1077 -6.26 4.95 52.16
CA LEU A 1077 -5.50 6.13 52.58
C LEU A 1077 -4.29 5.76 53.44
N ALA A 1078 -4.40 4.68 54.24
CA ALA A 1078 -3.33 4.21 55.10
C ALA A 1078 -2.18 3.50 54.35
N SER A 1079 -2.43 3.00 53.14
CA SER A 1079 -1.39 2.37 52.29
C SER A 1079 -0.53 3.36 51.51
N ARG A 1080 -0.87 4.66 51.52
CA ARG A 1080 -0.13 5.71 50.81
C ARG A 1080 1.07 6.22 51.58
N GLU A 1081 2.02 6.85 50.87
CA GLU A 1081 3.13 7.56 51.50
C GLU A 1081 2.61 8.69 52.40
N THR A 1082 3.21 8.85 53.58
CA THR A 1082 2.77 9.87 54.56
C THR A 1082 3.74 11.05 54.65
N PHE A 1083 3.27 12.23 54.27
CA PHE A 1083 4.04 13.48 54.29
C PHE A 1083 3.90 14.27 55.59
N GLU A 1084 4.64 15.37 55.73
CA GLU A 1084 4.74 16.15 56.96
C GLU A 1084 3.45 16.88 57.36
N ASP A 1085 2.74 17.48 56.40
CA ASP A 1085 1.44 18.11 56.65
C ASP A 1085 0.35 17.05 56.57
N ARG A 1086 -0.35 16.83 57.70
CA ARG A 1086 -1.35 15.76 57.84
C ARG A 1086 -2.66 16.30 58.36
N ALA A 1087 -3.76 15.75 57.85
CA ALA A 1087 -5.11 15.91 58.40
C ALA A 1087 -5.73 14.52 58.61
N VAL A 1088 -6.53 14.38 59.66
CA VAL A 1088 -7.29 13.16 59.91
C VAL A 1088 -8.76 13.50 59.97
N LEU A 1089 -9.56 12.85 59.11
CA LEU A 1089 -11.02 12.85 59.20
C LEU A 1089 -11.46 11.54 59.87
N LEU A 1090 -12.34 11.59 60.86
CA LEU A 1090 -12.89 10.39 61.49
C LEU A 1090 -14.23 10.05 60.85
N ALA A 1091 -14.29 8.94 60.10
CA ALA A 1091 -15.50 8.46 59.47
C ALA A 1091 -16.11 7.30 60.29
N GLN A 1092 -17.44 7.24 60.42
CA GLN A 1092 -18.12 6.10 61.06
C GLN A 1092 -18.46 5.05 60.00
N THR A 1093 -18.15 3.80 60.28
CA THR A 1093 -18.69 2.68 59.50
C THR A 1093 -20.17 2.50 59.94
N GLY A 1094 -21.13 2.66 59.03
CA GLY A 1094 -22.55 2.35 59.30
C GLY A 1094 -23.61 3.45 59.14
N LEU A 1095 -23.34 4.60 58.52
CA LEU A 1095 -24.41 5.51 58.08
C LEU A 1095 -24.24 5.88 56.61
N GLY A 1096 -25.06 5.27 55.75
CA GLY A 1096 -25.39 5.89 54.47
C GLY A 1096 -25.90 7.30 54.76
N GLN A 1097 -25.28 8.29 54.13
CA GLN A 1097 -25.35 9.75 54.35
C GLN A 1097 -24.14 10.32 55.12
N ALA A 1098 -23.16 10.77 54.35
CA ALA A 1098 -22.29 11.87 54.76
C ALA A 1098 -23.15 13.08 55.19
N PRO A 1099 -22.87 13.76 56.32
CA PRO A 1099 -23.52 15.02 56.62
C PRO A 1099 -23.09 16.06 55.57
N ALA A 1100 -24.07 16.59 54.85
CA ALA A 1100 -23.87 17.63 53.86
C ALA A 1100 -23.20 18.89 54.43
N SER A 1101 -22.34 19.48 53.59
CA SER A 1101 -21.72 20.83 53.63
C SER A 1101 -20.47 21.07 54.50
N PRO A 1102 -19.34 21.45 53.87
CA PRO A 1102 -18.42 22.42 54.44
C PRO A 1102 -18.85 23.83 54.05
N HIS A 1103 -19.35 24.61 55.02
CA HIS A 1103 -19.52 26.05 54.85
C HIS A 1103 -18.17 26.73 54.53
N ARG A 1104 -18.16 27.53 53.45
CA ARG A 1104 -17.12 28.50 53.05
C ARG A 1104 -16.35 29.11 54.24
N PRO A 1105 -15.01 29.14 54.24
CA PRO A 1105 -14.27 29.91 55.22
C PRO A 1105 -14.37 31.41 54.90
N ARG A 1106 -15.16 32.14 55.71
CA ARG A 1106 -15.05 33.59 55.82
C ARG A 1106 -13.75 33.92 56.55
N ARG A 1107 -12.88 34.70 55.89
CA ARG A 1107 -11.75 35.44 56.48
C ARG A 1107 -12.13 36.07 57.82
N ARG A 1108 -11.41 35.74 58.90
CA ARG A 1108 -11.21 36.64 60.04
C ARG A 1108 -9.77 36.57 60.52
N SER A 1109 -9.19 37.76 60.59
CA SER A 1109 -7.85 38.12 61.03
C SER A 1109 -7.58 37.71 62.47
N THR A 1110 -6.32 37.39 62.74
CA THR A 1110 -5.71 37.21 64.05
C THR A 1110 -5.85 38.47 64.93
N GLY A 1111 -6.05 38.24 66.22
CA GLY A 1111 -5.98 39.26 67.26
C GLY A 1111 -6.24 38.68 68.65
N GLY A 1112 -5.16 38.37 69.37
CA GLY A 1112 -5.06 38.61 70.82
C GLY A 1112 -5.65 37.59 71.80
N GLU A 1113 -4.70 36.93 72.49
CA GLU A 1113 -4.68 36.72 73.95
C GLU A 1113 -5.40 35.53 74.63
N ARG A 1114 -4.70 35.11 75.68
CA ARG A 1114 -4.83 33.92 76.55
C ARG A 1114 -5.95 34.12 77.57
N ASP A 1115 -6.69 33.06 77.95
CA ASP A 1115 -6.74 32.61 79.36
C ASP A 1115 -7.46 31.25 79.56
N ALA A 1116 -7.16 30.65 80.71
CA ALA A 1116 -7.46 29.29 81.17
C ALA A 1116 -8.94 28.95 81.47
N GLY A 1117 -9.28 27.64 81.49
CA GLY A 1117 -10.50 27.14 82.13
C GLY A 1117 -10.98 25.75 81.68
N THR A 1118 -11.05 24.81 82.63
CA THR A 1118 -11.39 23.38 82.52
C THR A 1118 -12.88 23.03 82.32
N SER A 1119 -13.17 22.08 81.40
CA SER A 1119 -14.25 21.03 81.35
C SER A 1119 -15.76 21.41 81.39
N PRO A 1120 -16.76 20.57 80.96
CA PRO A 1120 -16.72 19.26 80.28
C PRO A 1120 -17.56 19.12 78.98
N LEU A 1121 -17.23 18.04 78.26
CA LEU A 1121 -17.96 17.29 77.22
C LEU A 1121 -19.44 17.63 76.93
N ARG A 1122 -19.71 18.04 75.69
CA ARG A 1122 -20.87 17.61 74.89
C ARG A 1122 -20.51 17.65 73.39
N GLY A 1123 -20.98 16.65 72.65
CA GLY A 1123 -20.51 16.28 71.32
C GLY A 1123 -20.68 17.34 70.24
N GLN A 1124 -19.59 17.55 69.52
CA GLN A 1124 -19.48 17.98 68.12
C GLN A 1124 -18.05 17.59 67.70
N GLY A 1125 -17.91 16.86 66.60
CA GLY A 1125 -16.62 16.37 66.11
C GLY A 1125 -15.62 17.53 65.94
N ARG A 1126 -14.57 17.52 66.75
CA ARG A 1126 -13.48 18.50 66.72
C ARG A 1126 -12.37 17.99 65.81
N PHE A 1127 -11.99 18.78 64.80
CA PHE A 1127 -10.67 18.71 64.19
C PHE A 1127 -9.61 18.87 65.30
N SER A 1128 -8.70 17.91 65.41
CA SER A 1128 -7.58 17.96 66.34
C SER A 1128 -6.28 17.92 65.54
N VAL A 1129 -5.53 19.02 65.54
CA VAL A 1129 -4.17 19.09 65.00
C VAL A 1129 -3.22 18.69 66.13
N LEU A 1130 -2.57 17.52 66.02
CA LEU A 1130 -1.53 17.07 66.93
C LEU A 1130 -0.16 17.40 66.31
N GLY A 1131 0.48 18.47 66.78
CA GLY A 1131 1.87 18.77 66.49
C GLY A 1131 2.78 18.12 67.54
N SER A 1132 3.58 17.12 67.15
CA SER A 1132 4.65 16.58 67.99
C SER A 1132 5.99 17.20 67.57
N GLY A 1133 6.37 18.30 68.22
CA GLY A 1133 7.73 18.83 68.17
C GLY A 1133 8.56 18.19 69.29
N PHE A 1134 9.47 17.28 68.95
CA PHE A 1134 10.58 16.92 69.84
C PHE A 1134 11.83 17.70 69.40
N ALA A 1135 12.12 18.77 70.14
CA ALA A 1135 13.40 19.45 70.09
C ALA A 1135 14.44 18.60 70.85
N ALA A 1136 15.54 18.25 70.20
CA ALA A 1136 16.73 17.74 70.85
C ALA A 1136 17.80 18.84 70.84
N ASP A 1137 17.96 19.49 71.99
CA ASP A 1137 19.07 20.40 72.28
C ASP A 1137 20.40 19.64 72.27
N ARG A 1138 21.37 20.15 71.49
CA ARG A 1138 22.78 19.80 71.60
C ARG A 1138 23.47 20.74 72.60
N TYR A 1139 24.15 20.18 73.60
CA TYR A 1139 25.30 20.80 74.25
C TYR A 1139 26.38 19.73 74.54
N GLY A 1140 27.60 19.99 74.03
CA GLY A 1140 28.86 19.75 74.74
C GLY A 1140 29.53 18.37 74.68
N ALA A 1141 30.72 18.36 74.04
CA ALA A 1141 31.84 17.41 74.11
C ALA A 1141 31.68 16.05 73.41
#